data_AF-A0AAD5VMB4-F1
#
_entry.id   AF-A0AAD5VMB4-F1
#
_cell.length_a   1.000
_cell.length_b   1.000
_cell.length_c   1.000
_cell.angle_alpha   90.00
_cell.angle_beta   90.00
_cell.angle_gamma   90.00
#
_symmetry.space_group_name_H-M   'P 1'
#
loop_
_entity.id
_entity.type
_entity.pdbx_description
1 polymer ?
#
loop_
_entity_poly.entity_id
_entity_poly.type
_entity_poly.pdbx_seq_one_letter_code
_entity_poly.pdbx_strand_id
1 'polypeptide(L)'
;MAAWVKQYSLDGIDVDYEDFNAFDAGDGSAENWLISFTKQLRSQLPQGTYILTHAPVAPWFSPNKWGGGGYLKIHQSVGSMIDWYNVQFYNQGVNEYTTCDNLLTTSSNTWPQSSLFQISNNGVPLNKLVIGKPATSGDAGSGFISTSILATCVQQAKNKGWNGGVMVWEYPRAASPWITSVRSLSWPVLRDGSKLGLDSADMDAYLSRASFVQLTHRGAYWSYRLSYVAPFNALILEERRKVTTMMKWSKKMILTAVTSLKTEQNRGKSPEKGALAVSLKCRHQRHEIFDLSPMSYCAWTEGTMWAYSAFASFCRDYQAESTQQIIVAVSRISYRYSGERVFNRLRRNEDNSEGITPHSWYTQSKRHPIMFGFKRIGAILAGLSSLLAVAAIPLENHNLTDTARSFLITRAAPSAPRWVIYSDKWVSGETGPPAVSDIKGYNVFALSFLLLEGAYDQAEEWTTLTAAQRSDIKSQYSAAGISLIVSLFGSTDAPTSTGADPIAAANTMAAWVKQYDLDGVDVDYEDFNAINAGDGKAEAWLVSFTQQLRTQLLQGTYILTHAPVAPWFSPGKFGGGAYLTVNSKVGSLIDCSTTGTSEYTDCNGLLTTSSSTWPQSALFQIAASGVPLQKLVIGKPATSGDANNGYMSTSALAQCVEQAKSKGWSAGVMVWEFPDASASWIESVRSLAFPE
;
A
#
# COMPACT_ATOMS: atom_id res chain seq x y z
N MET A 1 19.72 -9.59 -26.00
CA MET A 1 18.53 -9.21 -25.18
C MET A 1 18.81 -9.36 -23.69
N ALA A 2 18.65 -10.51 -23.03
CA ALA A 2 18.87 -10.59 -21.57
C ALA A 2 20.26 -10.15 -21.06
N ALA A 3 21.33 -10.33 -21.84
CA ALA A 3 22.65 -9.78 -21.52
C ALA A 3 22.69 -8.23 -21.55
N TRP A 4 21.92 -7.59 -22.42
CA TRP A 4 21.80 -6.12 -22.52
C TRP A 4 21.06 -5.55 -21.31
N VAL A 5 19.95 -6.17 -20.91
CA VAL A 5 19.20 -5.81 -19.69
C VAL A 5 20.14 -5.79 -18.48
N LYS A 6 20.96 -6.84 -18.31
CA LYS A 6 21.96 -6.93 -17.23
C LYS A 6 23.13 -5.95 -17.39
N GLN A 7 23.66 -5.76 -18.61
CA GLN A 7 24.77 -4.85 -18.90
C GLN A 7 24.43 -3.38 -18.60
N TYR A 8 23.21 -2.96 -18.93
CA TYR A 8 22.74 -1.58 -18.78
C TYR A 8 21.86 -1.36 -17.54
N SER A 9 21.79 -2.35 -16.64
CA SER A 9 21.01 -2.29 -15.38
C SER A 9 19.55 -1.87 -15.58
N LEU A 10 18.88 -2.45 -16.59
CA LEU A 10 17.46 -2.22 -16.86
C LEU A 10 16.61 -3.15 -16.00
N ASP A 11 15.48 -2.66 -15.48
CA ASP A 11 14.57 -3.41 -14.60
C ASP A 11 13.87 -4.60 -15.27
N GLY A 12 13.97 -4.72 -16.60
CA GLY A 12 13.27 -5.75 -17.35
C GLY A 12 13.36 -5.65 -18.86
N ILE A 13 12.41 -6.30 -19.54
CA ILE A 13 12.24 -6.31 -20.99
C ILE A 13 10.76 -6.44 -21.36
N ASP A 14 10.32 -5.66 -22.35
CA ASP A 14 9.04 -5.89 -23.03
C ASP A 14 9.30 -6.63 -24.34
N VAL A 15 8.48 -7.63 -24.63
CA VAL A 15 8.57 -8.46 -25.84
C VAL A 15 7.50 -7.99 -26.82
N ASP A 16 7.86 -6.92 -27.54
CA ASP A 16 7.11 -6.46 -28.71
C ASP A 16 7.55 -7.29 -29.92
N TYR A 17 6.68 -8.21 -30.34
CA TYR A 17 6.93 -9.15 -31.44
C TYR A 17 5.81 -8.95 -32.45
N GLU A 18 6.14 -8.34 -33.60
CA GLU A 18 5.19 -7.96 -34.65
C GLU A 18 5.39 -8.74 -35.96
N ASP A 19 5.82 -10.00 -35.88
CA ASP A 19 5.88 -10.88 -37.07
C ASP A 19 4.48 -11.46 -37.37
N PHE A 20 3.66 -10.63 -38.03
CA PHE A 20 2.32 -11.01 -38.47
C PHE A 20 2.33 -12.22 -39.40
N ASN A 21 3.33 -12.36 -40.28
CA ASN A 21 3.41 -13.47 -41.24
C ASN A 21 3.51 -14.82 -40.51
N ALA A 22 4.27 -14.90 -39.42
CA ALA A 22 4.43 -16.12 -38.64
C ALA A 22 3.15 -16.53 -37.87
N PHE A 23 2.30 -15.56 -37.47
CA PHE A 23 0.97 -15.85 -36.92
C PHE A 23 -0.06 -16.18 -38.01
N ASP A 24 -0.06 -15.44 -39.12
CA ASP A 24 -0.96 -15.65 -40.27
C ASP A 24 -0.72 -17.02 -40.96
N ALA A 25 0.50 -17.54 -40.93
CA ALA A 25 0.83 -18.89 -41.42
C ALA A 25 0.08 -20.01 -40.66
N GLY A 26 -0.27 -19.78 -39.39
CA GLY A 26 -1.10 -20.70 -38.60
C GLY A 26 -0.48 -22.07 -38.31
N ASP A 27 0.81 -22.26 -38.54
CA ASP A 27 1.53 -23.53 -38.36
C ASP A 27 2.08 -23.75 -36.94
N GLY A 28 1.96 -22.74 -36.06
CA GLY A 28 2.50 -22.75 -34.70
C GLY A 28 3.94 -22.24 -34.60
N SER A 29 4.55 -21.75 -35.67
CA SER A 29 5.94 -21.26 -35.67
C SER A 29 6.14 -20.07 -34.73
N ALA A 30 5.29 -19.04 -34.81
CA ALA A 30 5.30 -17.89 -33.92
C ALA A 30 5.15 -18.27 -32.44
N GLU A 31 4.18 -19.12 -32.12
CA GLU A 31 3.91 -19.56 -30.76
C GLU A 31 5.07 -20.40 -30.20
N ASN A 32 5.60 -21.34 -30.97
CA ASN A 32 6.75 -22.17 -30.56
C ASN A 32 8.02 -21.33 -30.36
N TRP A 33 8.25 -20.33 -31.21
CA TRP A 33 9.37 -19.38 -31.04
C TRP A 33 9.20 -18.55 -29.77
N LEU A 34 8.05 -17.89 -29.58
CA LEU A 34 7.77 -17.07 -28.40
C LEU A 34 7.82 -17.90 -27.11
N ILE A 35 7.27 -19.11 -27.08
CA ILE A 35 7.35 -20.03 -25.93
C ILE A 35 8.80 -20.35 -25.57
N SER A 36 9.65 -20.63 -26.56
CA SER A 36 11.06 -20.98 -26.35
C SER A 36 11.88 -19.76 -25.92
N PHE A 37 11.60 -18.62 -26.54
CA PHE A 37 12.22 -17.33 -26.25
C PHE A 37 11.88 -16.82 -24.85
N THR A 38 10.60 -16.84 -24.44
CA THR A 38 10.17 -16.47 -23.08
C THR A 38 10.85 -17.34 -22.01
N LYS A 39 10.94 -18.66 -22.23
CA LYS A 39 11.67 -19.58 -21.32
C LYS A 39 13.15 -19.20 -21.19
N GLN A 40 13.80 -18.84 -22.29
CA GLN A 40 15.23 -18.50 -22.29
C GLN A 40 15.52 -17.06 -21.83
N LEU A 41 14.59 -16.12 -21.99
CA LEU A 41 14.65 -14.85 -21.28
C LEU A 41 14.50 -15.07 -19.77
N ARG A 42 13.49 -15.83 -19.34
CA ARG A 42 13.17 -16.01 -17.92
C ARG A 42 14.21 -16.84 -17.16
N SER A 43 14.95 -17.73 -17.83
CA SER A 43 16.14 -18.40 -17.27
C SER A 43 17.34 -17.45 -17.06
N GLN A 44 17.32 -16.27 -17.70
CA GLN A 44 18.38 -15.26 -17.63
C GLN A 44 17.99 -14.00 -16.86
N LEU A 45 16.69 -13.76 -16.66
CA LEU A 45 16.07 -12.61 -16.01
C LEU A 45 14.97 -13.11 -15.03
N PRO A 46 15.34 -13.63 -13.84
CA PRO A 46 14.39 -14.29 -12.92
C PRO A 46 13.17 -13.44 -12.54
N GLN A 47 12.02 -14.10 -12.37
CA GLN A 47 10.77 -13.46 -11.97
C GLN A 47 10.87 -12.95 -10.53
N GLY A 48 10.32 -11.76 -10.27
CA GLY A 48 10.51 -11.06 -8.99
C GLY A 48 11.84 -10.32 -8.86
N THR A 49 12.80 -10.53 -9.78
CA THR A 49 14.00 -9.68 -9.91
C THR A 49 13.95 -8.79 -11.15
N TYR A 50 13.40 -9.30 -12.26
CA TYR A 50 13.24 -8.56 -13.50
C TYR A 50 11.81 -8.67 -14.02
N ILE A 51 11.31 -7.56 -14.56
CA ILE A 51 10.04 -7.49 -15.30
C ILE A 51 10.23 -8.16 -16.67
N LEU A 52 9.30 -9.03 -17.06
CA LEU A 52 9.19 -9.57 -18.42
C LEU A 52 7.73 -9.44 -18.88
N THR A 53 7.50 -8.53 -19.81
CA THR A 53 6.18 -8.28 -20.40
C THR A 53 6.17 -8.62 -21.88
N HIS A 54 4.99 -8.68 -22.48
CA HIS A 54 4.82 -8.82 -23.93
C HIS A 54 3.81 -7.76 -24.41
N ALA A 55 3.95 -7.25 -25.64
CA ALA A 55 3.06 -6.25 -26.23
C ALA A 55 2.19 -6.77 -27.42
N PRO A 56 1.41 -7.87 -27.24
CA PRO A 56 0.63 -8.46 -28.33
C PRO A 56 -0.51 -7.56 -28.81
N VAL A 57 -0.82 -7.60 -30.10
CA VAL A 57 -2.08 -7.05 -30.61
C VAL A 57 -3.28 -7.86 -30.09
N ALA A 58 -4.35 -7.17 -29.70
CA ALA A 58 -5.54 -7.79 -29.12
C ALA A 58 -6.13 -8.97 -29.94
N PRO A 59 -6.14 -8.95 -31.29
CA PRO A 59 -6.61 -10.06 -32.10
C PRO A 59 -5.89 -11.40 -31.90
N TRP A 60 -4.63 -11.44 -31.45
CA TRP A 60 -3.93 -12.71 -31.23
C TRP A 60 -4.49 -13.53 -30.06
N PHE A 61 -5.38 -12.95 -29.26
CA PHE A 61 -6.19 -13.67 -28.26
C PHE A 61 -7.52 -14.21 -28.82
N SER A 62 -7.85 -13.99 -30.10
CA SER A 62 -9.07 -14.52 -30.73
C SER A 62 -9.03 -16.06 -30.80
N PRO A 63 -9.90 -16.79 -30.08
CA PRO A 63 -9.89 -18.26 -30.08
C PRO A 63 -10.26 -18.81 -31.46
N ASN A 64 -9.61 -19.90 -31.86
CA ASN A 64 -9.81 -20.60 -33.14
C ASN A 64 -9.54 -19.77 -34.41
N LYS A 65 -9.03 -18.53 -34.30
CA LYS A 65 -8.65 -17.71 -35.48
C LYS A 65 -7.26 -18.04 -36.00
N TRP A 66 -6.35 -18.43 -35.11
CA TRP A 66 -4.94 -18.69 -35.37
C TRP A 66 -4.68 -20.19 -35.30
N GLY A 67 -4.11 -20.80 -36.35
CA GLY A 67 -3.93 -22.25 -36.42
C GLY A 67 -2.98 -22.81 -35.35
N GLY A 68 -1.97 -22.04 -34.95
CA GLY A 68 -1.08 -22.35 -33.82
C GLY A 68 -1.69 -22.11 -32.44
N GLY A 69 -2.89 -21.49 -32.37
CA GLY A 69 -3.60 -21.16 -31.13
C GLY A 69 -3.30 -19.77 -30.54
N GLY A 70 -2.45 -18.96 -31.19
CA GLY A 70 -2.23 -17.56 -30.89
C GLY A 70 -1.63 -17.28 -29.51
N TYR A 71 -1.87 -16.07 -29.00
CA TYR A 71 -1.43 -15.68 -27.65
C TYR A 71 -2.15 -16.43 -26.53
N LEU A 72 -3.30 -17.09 -26.81
CA LEU A 72 -3.90 -18.04 -25.86
C LEU A 72 -3.01 -19.28 -25.68
N LYS A 73 -2.47 -19.85 -26.76
CA LYS A 73 -1.51 -20.97 -26.69
C LYS A 73 -0.23 -20.57 -25.96
N ILE A 74 0.27 -19.37 -26.20
CA ILE A 74 1.45 -18.82 -25.49
C ILE A 74 1.13 -18.65 -24.00
N HIS A 75 -0.03 -18.08 -23.64
CA HIS A 75 -0.44 -17.92 -22.25
C HIS A 75 -0.58 -19.26 -21.52
N GLN A 76 -1.20 -20.27 -22.15
CA GLN A 76 -1.29 -21.63 -21.59
C GLN A 76 0.07 -22.30 -21.38
N SER A 77 1.08 -21.93 -22.18
CA SER A 77 2.39 -22.60 -22.20
C SER A 77 3.47 -21.92 -21.36
N VAL A 78 3.43 -20.58 -21.24
CA VAL A 78 4.41 -19.74 -20.54
C VAL A 78 3.80 -18.50 -19.85
N GLY A 79 2.47 -18.35 -19.80
CA GLY A 79 1.80 -17.16 -19.22
C GLY A 79 1.97 -16.97 -17.71
N SER A 80 2.53 -17.95 -17.01
CA SER A 80 3.05 -17.79 -15.64
C SER A 80 4.37 -17.00 -15.62
N MET A 81 5.25 -17.23 -16.59
CA MET A 81 6.58 -16.61 -16.74
C MET A 81 6.52 -15.16 -17.26
N ILE A 82 5.42 -14.76 -17.89
CA ILE A 82 5.17 -13.39 -18.37
C ILE A 82 4.42 -12.65 -17.26
N ASP A 83 4.88 -11.47 -16.85
CA ASP A 83 4.29 -10.76 -15.70
C ASP A 83 2.93 -10.15 -16.07
N TRP A 84 2.86 -9.39 -17.17
CA TRP A 84 1.62 -8.92 -17.80
C TRP A 84 1.78 -8.69 -19.31
N TYR A 85 0.65 -8.40 -19.97
CA TYR A 85 0.55 -8.09 -21.39
C TYR A 85 0.17 -6.62 -21.60
N ASN A 86 1.01 -5.89 -22.32
CA ASN A 86 0.77 -4.54 -22.84
C ASN A 86 -0.10 -4.63 -24.11
N VAL A 87 -1.35 -5.08 -23.97
CA VAL A 87 -2.19 -5.49 -25.11
C VAL A 87 -2.52 -4.29 -26.02
N GLN A 88 -2.04 -4.31 -27.26
CA GLN A 88 -2.29 -3.24 -28.22
C GLN A 88 -3.74 -3.32 -28.74
N PHE A 89 -4.58 -2.37 -28.33
CA PHE A 89 -5.96 -2.23 -28.82
C PHE A 89 -6.04 -1.19 -29.96
N TYR A 90 -5.11 -1.23 -30.91
CA TYR A 90 -4.99 -0.28 -32.02
C TYR A 90 -4.34 -0.92 -33.26
N ASN A 91 -4.33 -0.22 -34.40
CA ASN A 91 -3.90 -0.70 -35.72
C ASN A 91 -4.72 -1.84 -36.37
N GLN A 92 -5.82 -2.29 -35.75
CA GLN A 92 -6.59 -3.48 -36.21
C GLN A 92 -7.80 -3.18 -37.11
N GLY A 93 -8.07 -1.90 -37.43
CA GLY A 93 -9.20 -1.47 -38.26
C GLY A 93 -9.90 -0.23 -37.71
N VAL A 94 -10.45 0.61 -38.59
CA VAL A 94 -10.97 1.96 -38.25
C VAL A 94 -12.08 1.97 -37.18
N ASN A 95 -12.83 0.88 -37.05
CA ASN A 95 -13.92 0.74 -36.08
C ASN A 95 -13.56 -0.16 -34.89
N GLU A 96 -12.33 -0.68 -34.81
CA GLU A 96 -11.94 -1.68 -33.81
C GLU A 96 -11.45 -1.02 -32.52
N TYR A 97 -12.03 -1.44 -31.39
CA TYR A 97 -11.73 -0.96 -30.05
C TYR A 97 -11.86 0.57 -29.84
N THR A 98 -12.59 1.29 -30.69
CA THR A 98 -12.79 2.76 -30.65
C THR A 98 -13.87 3.25 -29.65
N THR A 99 -14.58 2.35 -28.98
CA THR A 99 -15.59 2.66 -27.95
C THR A 99 -15.33 1.85 -26.68
N CYS A 100 -15.97 2.18 -25.56
CA CYS A 100 -15.84 1.34 -24.37
C CYS A 100 -16.44 -0.06 -24.58
N ASP A 101 -17.53 -0.19 -25.34
CA ASP A 101 -18.21 -1.47 -25.52
C ASP A 101 -17.37 -2.47 -26.34
N ASN A 102 -16.69 -2.01 -27.41
CA ASN A 102 -15.85 -2.88 -28.23
C ASN A 102 -14.42 -3.03 -27.70
N LEU A 103 -13.90 -2.06 -26.93
CA LEU A 103 -12.66 -2.22 -26.17
C LEU A 103 -12.82 -3.24 -25.03
N LEU A 104 -13.93 -3.18 -24.29
CA LEU A 104 -14.08 -3.93 -23.04
C LEU A 104 -14.85 -5.25 -23.20
N THR A 105 -15.97 -5.27 -23.91
CA THR A 105 -16.99 -6.32 -23.76
C THR A 105 -17.40 -7.08 -25.01
N THR A 106 -17.31 -6.48 -26.21
CA THR A 106 -17.79 -7.12 -27.45
C THR A 106 -16.99 -6.63 -28.65
N SER A 107 -15.93 -7.36 -29.01
CA SER A 107 -15.19 -7.14 -30.24
C SER A 107 -16.01 -7.55 -31.47
N SER A 108 -15.53 -7.18 -32.67
CA SER A 108 -16.22 -7.45 -33.93
C SER A 108 -16.13 -8.92 -34.37
N ASN A 109 -16.90 -9.26 -35.41
CA ASN A 109 -16.78 -10.53 -36.12
C ASN A 109 -15.43 -10.67 -36.87
N THR A 110 -14.69 -9.57 -37.11
CA THR A 110 -13.34 -9.59 -37.70
C THR A 110 -12.36 -10.23 -36.72
N TRP A 111 -12.44 -9.84 -35.45
CA TRP A 111 -11.55 -10.23 -34.36
C TRP A 111 -12.39 -10.79 -33.20
N PRO A 112 -12.99 -11.99 -33.34
CA PRO A 112 -13.97 -12.49 -32.38
C PRO A 112 -13.32 -12.77 -31.01
N GLN A 113 -13.95 -12.26 -29.95
CA GLN A 113 -13.57 -12.43 -28.54
C GLN A 113 -12.25 -11.74 -28.11
N SER A 114 -11.79 -10.74 -28.85
CA SER A 114 -10.56 -9.98 -28.56
C SER A 114 -10.75 -8.73 -27.67
N SER A 115 -11.95 -8.44 -27.16
CA SER A 115 -12.14 -7.35 -26.18
C SER A 115 -11.70 -7.78 -24.77
N LEU A 116 -11.35 -6.82 -23.90
CA LEU A 116 -10.69 -7.07 -22.60
C LEU A 116 -11.32 -8.22 -21.77
N PHE A 117 -12.63 -8.18 -21.55
CA PHE A 117 -13.34 -9.21 -20.76
C PHE A 117 -13.53 -10.52 -21.55
N GLN A 118 -13.58 -10.47 -22.88
CA GLN A 118 -13.64 -11.68 -23.71
C GLN A 118 -12.29 -12.41 -23.77
N ILE A 119 -11.15 -11.69 -23.82
CA ILE A 119 -9.81 -12.27 -23.65
C ILE A 119 -9.72 -12.96 -22.30
N SER A 120 -10.22 -12.33 -21.23
CA SER A 120 -10.17 -12.92 -19.89
C SER A 120 -11.05 -14.15 -19.74
N ASN A 121 -12.25 -14.16 -20.35
CA ASN A 121 -13.11 -15.33 -20.43
C ASN A 121 -12.47 -16.51 -21.20
N ASN A 122 -11.47 -16.25 -22.05
CA ASN A 122 -10.64 -17.29 -22.70
C ASN A 122 -9.43 -17.74 -21.87
N GLY A 123 -9.35 -17.35 -20.59
CA GLY A 123 -8.44 -17.91 -19.60
C GLY A 123 -7.26 -17.02 -19.19
N VAL A 124 -7.17 -15.77 -19.66
CA VAL A 124 -6.09 -14.84 -19.25
C VAL A 124 -6.54 -14.01 -18.04
N PRO A 125 -5.80 -14.00 -16.91
CA PRO A 125 -6.21 -13.23 -15.73
C PRO A 125 -6.33 -11.72 -15.98
N LEU A 126 -7.40 -11.08 -15.49
CA LEU A 126 -7.66 -9.63 -15.67
C LEU A 126 -6.49 -8.74 -15.21
N ASN A 127 -5.79 -9.12 -14.15
CA ASN A 127 -4.64 -8.39 -13.63
C ASN A 127 -3.40 -8.45 -14.53
N LYS A 128 -3.39 -9.32 -15.55
CA LYS A 128 -2.33 -9.39 -16.58
C LYS A 128 -2.69 -8.68 -17.88
N LEU A 129 -3.89 -8.10 -18.01
CA LEU A 129 -4.35 -7.46 -19.25
C LEU A 129 -4.29 -5.94 -19.11
N VAL A 130 -3.21 -5.32 -19.60
CA VAL A 130 -3.05 -3.86 -19.64
C VAL A 130 -3.65 -3.32 -20.94
N ILE A 131 -4.41 -2.23 -20.87
CA ILE A 131 -5.02 -1.60 -22.06
C ILE A 131 -3.98 -0.71 -22.75
N GLY A 132 -3.44 -1.14 -23.88
CA GLY A 132 -2.58 -0.33 -24.76
C GLY A 132 -3.39 0.55 -25.72
N LYS A 133 -3.12 1.86 -25.74
CA LYS A 133 -3.77 2.84 -26.65
C LYS A 133 -2.80 3.88 -27.22
N PRO A 134 -3.06 4.42 -28.43
CA PRO A 134 -2.28 5.52 -28.96
C PRO A 134 -2.59 6.83 -28.21
N ALA A 135 -1.60 7.70 -28.04
CA ALA A 135 -1.70 8.93 -27.26
C ALA A 135 -2.56 9.98 -27.97
N THR A 136 -2.43 10.05 -29.30
CA THR A 136 -3.16 10.91 -30.24
C THR A 136 -3.61 10.10 -31.46
N SER A 137 -4.45 10.68 -32.31
CA SER A 137 -4.87 10.06 -33.57
C SER A 137 -3.79 9.98 -34.67
N GLY A 138 -2.59 10.51 -34.43
CA GLY A 138 -1.44 10.41 -35.35
C GLY A 138 -0.49 9.25 -35.04
N ASP A 139 -0.64 8.58 -33.90
CA ASP A 139 0.37 7.65 -33.38
C ASP A 139 0.09 6.19 -33.77
N ALA A 140 -1.08 5.93 -34.34
CA ALA A 140 -1.52 4.64 -34.85
C ALA A 140 -2.52 4.87 -36.00
N GLY A 141 -2.55 3.97 -37.00
CA GLY A 141 -3.45 4.07 -38.15
C GLY A 141 -4.93 3.80 -37.83
N SER A 142 -5.24 3.25 -36.66
CA SER A 142 -6.63 3.08 -36.17
C SER A 142 -6.68 2.77 -34.66
N GLY A 143 -7.86 2.89 -34.05
CA GLY A 143 -8.09 2.49 -32.64
C GLY A 143 -7.88 3.57 -31.58
N PHE A 144 -7.64 4.84 -31.97
CA PHE A 144 -7.55 5.95 -31.03
C PHE A 144 -8.86 6.20 -30.27
N ILE A 145 -8.74 6.56 -28.99
CA ILE A 145 -9.81 7.05 -28.11
C ILE A 145 -9.27 8.28 -27.36
N SER A 146 -10.07 9.34 -27.24
CA SER A 146 -9.68 10.52 -26.45
C SER A 146 -9.54 10.21 -24.96
N THR A 147 -8.66 10.91 -24.25
CA THR A 147 -8.35 10.63 -22.83
C THR A 147 -9.56 10.63 -21.90
N SER A 148 -10.58 11.45 -22.18
CA SER A 148 -11.84 11.51 -21.40
C SER A 148 -12.75 10.29 -21.62
N ILE A 149 -12.85 9.79 -22.87
CA ILE A 149 -13.57 8.55 -23.17
C ILE A 149 -12.79 7.37 -22.60
N LEU A 150 -11.46 7.34 -22.75
CA LEU A 150 -10.62 6.28 -22.20
C LEU A 150 -10.71 6.24 -20.66
N ALA A 151 -10.72 7.38 -19.97
CA ALA A 151 -10.97 7.44 -18.53
C ALA A 151 -12.32 6.81 -18.14
N THR A 152 -13.35 7.05 -18.95
CA THR A 152 -14.68 6.46 -18.77
C THR A 152 -14.64 4.93 -18.94
N CYS A 153 -13.96 4.43 -19.97
CA CYS A 153 -13.79 2.98 -20.18
C CYS A 153 -12.98 2.33 -19.05
N VAL A 154 -11.90 2.98 -18.59
CA VAL A 154 -11.06 2.51 -17.49
C VAL A 154 -11.84 2.47 -16.16
N GLN A 155 -12.74 3.44 -15.91
CA GLN A 155 -13.69 3.39 -14.79
C GLN A 155 -14.67 2.22 -14.92
N GLN A 156 -15.29 2.02 -16.09
CA GLN A 156 -16.21 0.91 -16.34
C GLN A 156 -15.52 -0.45 -16.15
N ALA A 157 -14.27 -0.58 -16.59
CA ALA A 157 -13.46 -1.79 -16.40
C ALA A 157 -13.16 -2.04 -14.91
N LYS A 158 -12.72 -1.01 -14.18
CA LYS A 158 -12.49 -1.08 -12.73
C LYS A 158 -13.74 -1.50 -11.96
N ASN A 159 -14.89 -0.94 -12.32
CA ASN A 159 -16.18 -1.27 -11.70
C ASN A 159 -16.67 -2.71 -12.01
N LYS A 160 -16.05 -3.39 -12.99
CA LYS A 160 -16.23 -4.81 -13.32
C LYS A 160 -15.10 -5.70 -12.76
N GLY A 161 -14.27 -5.19 -11.84
CA GLY A 161 -13.23 -5.95 -11.13
C GLY A 161 -11.87 -6.03 -11.81
N TRP A 162 -11.68 -5.36 -12.96
CA TRP A 162 -10.38 -5.32 -13.64
C TRP A 162 -9.43 -4.29 -13.02
N ASN A 163 -8.13 -4.61 -12.99
CA ASN A 163 -7.09 -3.79 -12.34
C ASN A 163 -5.75 -3.75 -13.09
N GLY A 164 -5.67 -4.19 -14.36
CA GLY A 164 -4.41 -4.27 -15.11
C GLY A 164 -3.73 -2.92 -15.42
N GLY A 165 -4.51 -1.85 -15.62
CA GLY A 165 -3.96 -0.51 -15.92
C GLY A 165 -3.87 -0.19 -17.42
N VAL A 166 -3.12 0.87 -17.77
CA VAL A 166 -3.07 1.43 -19.14
C VAL A 166 -1.63 1.61 -19.61
N MET A 167 -1.35 1.14 -20.82
CA MET A 167 -0.13 1.37 -21.61
C MET A 167 -0.46 2.40 -22.70
N VAL A 168 0.53 3.19 -23.13
CA VAL A 168 0.31 4.25 -24.12
C VAL A 168 1.45 4.42 -25.11
N TRP A 169 1.09 4.53 -26.39
CA TRP A 169 2.00 4.76 -27.52
C TRP A 169 1.77 6.16 -28.12
N GLU A 170 2.63 7.17 -27.96
CA GLU A 170 4.00 7.15 -27.41
C GLU A 170 4.34 8.41 -26.60
N TYR A 171 5.45 8.34 -25.87
CA TYR A 171 6.14 9.51 -25.34
C TYR A 171 6.78 10.30 -26.50
N PRO A 172 6.79 11.66 -26.50
CA PRO A 172 6.36 12.58 -25.44
C PRO A 172 4.86 12.93 -25.45
N ARG A 173 4.10 12.49 -26.45
CA ARG A 173 2.69 12.88 -26.63
C ARG A 173 1.77 12.30 -25.53
N ALA A 174 2.25 11.29 -24.83
CA ALA A 174 1.64 10.66 -23.65
C ALA A 174 2.16 11.14 -22.27
N ALA A 175 2.80 12.31 -22.18
CA ALA A 175 3.36 12.83 -20.91
C ALA A 175 2.32 12.95 -19.76
N SER A 176 2.79 13.23 -18.53
CA SER A 176 2.01 13.20 -17.28
C SER A 176 0.56 13.72 -17.31
N PRO A 177 0.21 14.83 -18.02
CA PRO A 177 -1.18 15.26 -18.17
C PRO A 177 -2.11 14.23 -18.84
N TRP A 178 -1.60 13.43 -19.79
CA TRP A 178 -2.34 12.38 -20.48
C TRP A 178 -2.78 11.29 -19.51
N ILE A 179 -1.82 10.69 -18.79
CA ILE A 179 -2.12 9.60 -17.84
C ILE A 179 -2.89 10.10 -16.62
N THR A 180 -2.70 11.35 -16.20
CA THR A 180 -3.55 12.00 -15.17
C THR A 180 -5.00 12.08 -15.64
N SER A 181 -5.23 12.49 -16.90
CA SER A 181 -6.57 12.56 -17.49
C SER A 181 -7.23 11.17 -17.58
N VAL A 182 -6.49 10.17 -18.06
CA VAL A 182 -6.99 8.78 -18.20
C VAL A 182 -7.27 8.11 -16.84
N ARG A 183 -6.50 8.45 -15.80
CA ARG A 183 -6.71 7.92 -14.44
C ARG A 183 -7.79 8.64 -13.65
N SER A 184 -8.23 9.84 -14.08
CA SER A 184 -9.10 10.74 -13.30
C SER A 184 -10.37 10.09 -12.72
N LEU A 185 -11.02 9.20 -13.47
CA LEU A 185 -12.28 8.54 -13.09
C LEU A 185 -12.09 7.20 -12.36
N SER A 186 -10.86 6.71 -12.20
CA SER A 186 -10.57 5.32 -11.79
C SER A 186 -9.53 5.22 -10.67
N TRP A 187 -8.35 5.82 -10.84
CA TRP A 187 -7.28 5.89 -9.85
C TRP A 187 -6.65 7.29 -9.87
N PRO A 188 -7.43 8.35 -9.58
CA PRO A 188 -6.99 9.74 -9.75
C PRO A 188 -5.66 9.99 -9.06
N VAL A 189 -4.76 10.69 -9.76
CA VAL A 189 -3.56 11.25 -9.14
C VAL A 189 -4.02 12.53 -8.45
N LEU A 190 -3.99 12.54 -7.12
CA LEU A 190 -4.19 13.76 -6.34
C LEU A 190 -3.06 14.74 -6.71
N ARG A 191 -3.41 16.01 -6.92
CA ARG A 191 -2.40 17.08 -6.91
C ARG A 191 -2.11 17.34 -5.44
N ASP A 192 -0.84 17.21 -5.06
CA ASP A 192 -0.38 17.11 -3.67
C ASP A 192 -1.04 15.97 -2.85
N GLY A 193 -0.67 15.88 -1.57
CA GLY A 193 -1.05 14.79 -0.66
C GLY A 193 -2.44 14.94 -0.04
N SER A 194 -3.24 15.93 -0.46
CA SER A 194 -4.56 16.21 0.09
C SER A 194 -5.53 15.03 -0.05
N LYS A 195 -5.79 14.36 1.09
CA LYS A 195 -6.97 13.50 1.28
C LYS A 195 -8.22 14.28 0.87
N LEU A 196 -9.27 13.57 0.41
CA LEU A 196 -10.54 14.12 -0.09
C LEU A 196 -11.23 15.12 0.85
N GLY A 197 -10.73 16.35 0.88
CA GLY A 197 -11.42 17.55 1.31
C GLY A 197 -12.41 17.93 0.21
N LEU A 198 -13.59 17.29 0.23
CA LEU A 198 -14.68 17.63 -0.65
C LEU A 198 -15.21 19.03 -0.29
N ASP A 199 -14.72 20.05 -1.00
CA ASP A 199 -15.40 21.34 -1.03
C ASP A 199 -16.84 21.12 -1.52
N SER A 200 -17.78 21.71 -0.79
CA SER A 200 -19.17 21.94 -1.20
C SER A 200 -19.34 22.30 -2.68
N ALA A 201 -18.46 23.14 -3.24
CA ALA A 201 -18.56 23.61 -4.62
C ALA A 201 -18.51 22.47 -5.66
N ASP A 202 -17.62 21.50 -5.50
CA ASP A 202 -17.50 20.36 -6.43
C ASP A 202 -18.64 19.34 -6.25
N MET A 203 -19.18 19.21 -5.03
CA MET A 203 -20.34 18.37 -4.78
C MET A 203 -21.59 18.91 -5.52
N ASP A 204 -21.82 20.23 -5.49
CA ASP A 204 -22.93 20.86 -6.20
C ASP A 204 -22.71 20.84 -7.73
N ALA A 205 -21.46 20.95 -8.21
CA ALA A 205 -21.13 20.74 -9.62
C ALA A 205 -21.40 19.30 -10.10
N TYR A 206 -21.27 18.29 -9.23
CA TYR A 206 -21.59 16.90 -9.53
C TYR A 206 -23.10 16.62 -9.46
N LEU A 207 -23.79 17.12 -8.43
CA LEU A 207 -25.23 16.89 -8.21
C LEU A 207 -26.12 17.66 -9.19
N SER A 208 -25.74 18.88 -9.60
CA SER A 208 -26.47 19.65 -10.61
C SER A 208 -26.50 18.96 -11.98
N ARG A 209 -25.41 18.28 -12.36
CA ARG A 209 -25.32 17.50 -13.61
C ARG A 209 -26.10 16.18 -13.60
N ALA A 210 -26.40 15.64 -12.42
CA ALA A 210 -27.20 14.42 -12.28
C ALA A 210 -28.73 14.65 -12.36
N SER A 211 -29.18 15.90 -12.42
CA SER A 211 -30.54 16.29 -12.01
C SER A 211 -31.42 16.88 -13.13
N PHE A 212 -31.34 16.35 -14.37
CA PHE A 212 -32.19 16.83 -15.49
C PHE A 212 -32.81 15.72 -16.35
N VAL A 213 -33.67 14.90 -15.74
CA VAL A 213 -34.66 14.05 -16.46
C VAL A 213 -36.07 14.35 -15.92
N GLN A 214 -36.75 15.31 -16.54
CA GLN A 214 -38.17 15.57 -16.26
C GLN A 214 -39.06 14.50 -16.88
N LEU A 215 -39.53 13.55 -16.07
CA LEU A 215 -40.60 12.62 -16.45
C LEU A 215 -41.97 13.21 -16.08
N THR A 216 -42.68 13.73 -17.09
CA THR A 216 -44.06 14.20 -16.96
C THR A 216 -45.05 13.03 -17.01
N HIS A 217 -45.83 12.83 -15.95
CA HIS A 217 -46.86 11.79 -15.89
C HIS A 217 -48.07 12.11 -16.79
N ARG A 218 -48.38 11.23 -17.76
CA ARG A 218 -49.74 10.93 -18.24
C ARG A 218 -49.85 9.50 -18.78
N GLY A 219 -51.05 8.91 -18.68
CA GLY A 219 -51.44 7.69 -19.40
C GLY A 219 -51.20 6.38 -18.62
N ALA A 220 -52.19 5.50 -18.67
CA ALA A 220 -52.13 4.12 -18.18
C ALA A 220 -52.64 3.18 -19.30
N TYR A 221 -52.29 1.89 -19.25
CA TYR A 221 -53.20 0.75 -19.46
C TYR A 221 -52.48 -0.58 -19.14
N TRP A 222 -53.24 -1.67 -18.98
CA TRP A 222 -52.77 -3.00 -18.53
C TRP A 222 -52.91 -4.06 -19.64
N SER A 223 -51.98 -5.03 -19.71
CA SER A 223 -52.34 -6.48 -19.72
C SER A 223 -51.13 -7.46 -19.71
N TYR A 224 -51.02 -8.24 -18.63
CA TYR A 224 -50.58 -9.65 -18.51
C TYR A 224 -49.72 -10.36 -19.58
N ARG A 225 -48.62 -11.01 -19.11
CA ARG A 225 -48.57 -12.48 -18.91
C ARG A 225 -47.45 -12.92 -17.92
N LEU A 226 -47.61 -14.14 -17.40
CA LEU A 226 -46.81 -14.90 -16.40
C LEU A 226 -45.42 -15.33 -16.95
N SER A 227 -44.39 -15.79 -16.22
CA SER A 227 -43.96 -15.85 -14.79
C SER A 227 -42.45 -16.19 -14.82
N TYR A 228 -41.54 -15.80 -13.90
CA TYR A 228 -41.30 -16.42 -12.58
C TYR A 228 -40.07 -15.73 -11.88
N VAL A 229 -40.23 -14.68 -11.05
CA VAL A 229 -39.24 -14.30 -9.99
C VAL A 229 -39.93 -13.49 -8.88
N ALA A 230 -40.41 -14.13 -7.82
CA ALA A 230 -40.85 -13.46 -6.59
C ALA A 230 -40.71 -14.44 -5.40
N PRO A 231 -39.74 -14.20 -4.49
CA PRO A 231 -40.12 -13.41 -3.31
C PRO A 231 -39.08 -12.39 -2.81
N PHE A 232 -37.85 -12.40 -3.34
CA PHE A 232 -36.70 -11.72 -2.69
C PHE A 232 -36.82 -10.18 -2.63
N ASN A 233 -37.33 -9.55 -3.69
CA ASN A 233 -37.44 -8.08 -3.78
C ASN A 233 -38.49 -7.48 -2.83
N ALA A 234 -39.52 -8.23 -2.45
CA ALA A 234 -40.55 -7.75 -1.52
C ALA A 234 -39.98 -7.52 -0.12
N LEU A 235 -39.17 -8.48 0.37
CA LEU A 235 -38.49 -8.41 1.67
C LEU A 235 -37.58 -7.17 1.76
N ILE A 236 -36.79 -6.92 0.71
CA ILE A 236 -35.85 -5.80 0.63
C ILE A 236 -36.59 -4.45 0.63
N LEU A 237 -37.74 -4.36 -0.04
CA LEU A 237 -38.58 -3.16 -0.04
C LEU A 237 -39.24 -2.90 1.32
N GLU A 238 -39.64 -3.94 2.04
CA GLU A 238 -40.23 -3.81 3.38
C GLU A 238 -39.19 -3.40 4.42
N GLU A 239 -38.01 -4.04 4.43
CA GLU A 239 -36.91 -3.66 5.34
C GLU A 239 -36.38 -2.25 5.04
N ARG A 240 -36.28 -1.84 3.76
CA ARG A 240 -35.96 -0.44 3.41
C ARG A 240 -37.00 0.55 3.95
N ARG A 241 -38.30 0.19 3.97
CA ARG A 241 -39.35 1.02 4.60
C ARG A 241 -39.20 1.07 6.13
N LYS A 242 -38.90 -0.04 6.79
CA LYS A 242 -38.64 -0.10 8.24
C LYS A 242 -37.44 0.75 8.63
N VAL A 243 -36.29 0.58 7.97
CA VAL A 243 -35.08 1.39 8.19
C VAL A 243 -35.33 2.88 7.94
N THR A 244 -36.01 3.24 6.84
CA THR A 244 -36.37 4.64 6.54
C THR A 244 -37.28 5.25 7.62
N THR A 245 -38.19 4.47 8.17
CA THR A 245 -39.10 4.90 9.24
C THR A 245 -38.34 5.07 10.56
N MET A 246 -37.46 4.13 10.89
CA MET A 246 -36.60 4.19 12.08
C MET A 246 -35.67 5.41 12.03
N MET A 247 -35.02 5.68 10.90
CA MET A 247 -34.19 6.88 10.70
C MET A 247 -34.98 8.19 10.88
N LYS A 248 -36.24 8.25 10.42
CA LYS A 248 -37.12 9.42 10.64
C LYS A 248 -37.46 9.61 12.13
N TRP A 249 -37.69 8.53 12.88
CA TRP A 249 -37.90 8.59 14.33
C TRP A 249 -36.63 9.03 15.08
N SER A 250 -35.47 8.43 14.78
CA SER A 250 -34.19 8.80 15.39
C SER A 250 -33.84 10.28 15.12
N LYS A 251 -34.01 10.75 13.88
CA LYS A 251 -33.77 12.16 13.53
C LYS A 251 -34.71 13.10 14.28
N LYS A 252 -35.98 12.71 14.50
CA LYS A 252 -36.95 13.50 15.29
C LYS A 252 -36.60 13.54 16.78
N MET A 253 -36.17 12.42 17.37
CA MET A 253 -35.72 12.37 18.77
C MET A 253 -34.47 13.23 18.99
N ILE A 254 -33.47 13.11 18.12
CA ILE A 254 -32.23 13.90 18.17
C ILE A 254 -32.55 15.41 18.05
N LEU A 255 -33.40 15.81 17.11
CA LEU A 255 -33.82 17.22 17.00
C LEU A 255 -34.47 17.73 18.29
N THR A 256 -35.34 16.92 18.90
CA THR A 256 -36.06 17.28 20.14
C THR A 256 -35.11 17.43 21.33
N ALA A 257 -34.11 16.54 21.44
CA ALA A 257 -33.07 16.63 22.46
C ALA A 257 -32.19 17.87 22.29
N VAL A 258 -31.70 18.13 21.07
CA VAL A 258 -30.87 19.31 20.75
C VAL A 258 -31.62 20.63 20.98
N THR A 259 -32.91 20.71 20.63
CA THR A 259 -33.74 21.89 20.92
C THR A 259 -33.93 22.10 22.43
N SER A 260 -34.11 21.02 23.20
CA SER A 260 -34.26 21.11 24.66
C SER A 260 -32.97 21.57 25.34
N LEU A 261 -31.82 21.01 24.92
CA LEU A 261 -30.49 21.39 25.43
C LEU A 261 -30.18 22.87 25.17
N LYS A 262 -30.42 23.37 23.94
CA LYS A 262 -30.27 24.80 23.63
C LYS A 262 -31.23 25.69 24.44
N THR A 263 -32.41 25.19 24.80
CA THR A 263 -33.38 25.95 25.60
C THR A 263 -32.97 26.09 27.07
N GLU A 264 -32.33 25.07 27.66
CA GLU A 264 -31.77 25.15 29.02
C GLU A 264 -30.44 25.92 29.06
N GLN A 265 -29.58 25.77 28.03
CA GLN A 265 -28.34 26.55 27.91
C GLN A 265 -28.62 28.06 27.85
N ASN A 266 -29.63 28.47 27.07
CA ASN A 266 -30.11 29.87 27.01
C ASN A 266 -30.79 30.37 28.30
N ARG A 267 -30.88 29.55 29.36
CA ARG A 267 -31.38 29.90 30.70
C ARG A 267 -30.29 29.94 31.77
N GLY A 268 -29.02 29.82 31.40
CA GLY A 268 -27.88 30.10 32.30
C GLY A 268 -27.69 29.08 33.43
N LYS A 269 -28.01 27.81 33.21
CA LYS A 269 -27.75 26.71 34.18
C LYS A 269 -26.68 25.76 33.65
N SER A 270 -25.88 25.18 34.54
CA SER A 270 -24.81 24.26 34.16
C SER A 270 -25.35 22.92 33.62
N PRO A 271 -24.65 22.24 32.69
CA PRO A 271 -25.21 21.12 31.93
C PRO A 271 -25.62 19.90 32.76
N GLU A 272 -24.89 19.62 33.85
CA GLU A 272 -25.02 18.38 34.63
C GLU A 272 -26.42 18.15 35.22
N LYS A 273 -27.15 19.22 35.56
CA LYS A 273 -28.51 19.11 36.12
C LYS A 273 -29.60 18.96 35.05
N GLY A 274 -29.27 19.09 33.77
CA GLY A 274 -30.19 18.82 32.66
C GLY A 274 -30.39 17.32 32.39
N ALA A 275 -29.37 16.49 32.62
CA ALA A 275 -29.40 15.06 32.28
C ALA A 275 -30.48 14.27 33.04
N LEU A 276 -30.78 14.64 34.29
CA LEU A 276 -31.82 13.99 35.10
C LEU A 276 -33.26 14.38 34.72
N ALA A 277 -33.44 15.42 33.89
CA ALA A 277 -34.76 15.99 33.59
C ALA A 277 -35.52 15.26 32.45
N VAL A 278 -34.91 14.26 31.80
CA VAL A 278 -35.54 13.44 30.74
C VAL A 278 -36.34 12.25 31.34
N SER A 279 -36.71 12.35 32.62
CA SER A 279 -37.61 11.40 33.28
C SER A 279 -39.08 11.75 33.02
N LEU A 280 -39.81 10.82 32.39
CA LEU A 280 -41.26 10.73 32.22
C LEU A 280 -42.05 12.00 31.83
N LYS A 281 -42.54 12.03 30.59
CA LYS A 281 -43.82 12.68 30.25
C LYS A 281 -44.64 11.94 29.18
N CYS A 282 -44.82 10.64 29.36
CA CYS A 282 -45.94 9.93 28.70
C CYS A 282 -47.26 10.39 29.34
N ARG A 283 -48.06 11.17 28.60
CA ARG A 283 -49.40 11.60 29.04
C ARG A 283 -50.46 10.74 28.35
N HIS A 284 -51.08 9.85 29.11
CA HIS A 284 -52.29 9.13 28.68
C HIS A 284 -53.56 9.98 28.90
N GLN A 285 -54.62 9.64 28.18
CA GLN A 285 -56.01 10.08 28.33
C GLN A 285 -56.88 8.86 27.95
N ARG A 286 -57.92 8.43 28.67
CA ARG A 286 -58.62 8.92 29.89
C ARG A 286 -59.30 7.73 30.60
N HIS A 287 -59.50 7.82 31.93
CA HIS A 287 -60.56 7.19 32.75
C HIS A 287 -60.64 5.63 32.70
N GLU A 288 -61.02 4.87 33.74
CA GLU A 288 -61.95 5.14 34.84
C GLU A 288 -61.47 4.53 36.20
N ILE A 289 -62.34 4.00 37.08
CA ILE A 289 -62.09 3.87 38.55
C ILE A 289 -62.25 2.42 39.10
N PHE A 290 -61.60 2.13 40.24
CA PHE A 290 -61.73 1.01 41.21
C PHE A 290 -60.80 -0.24 41.11
N ASP A 291 -59.66 -0.12 41.81
CA ASP A 291 -59.23 -0.87 43.02
C ASP A 291 -58.85 -2.39 43.03
N LEU A 292 -57.94 -2.70 43.97
CA LEU A 292 -57.44 -3.98 44.53
C LEU A 292 -56.71 -5.05 43.67
N SER A 293 -55.43 -5.23 44.04
CA SER A 293 -54.62 -6.45 44.03
C SER A 293 -53.92 -6.88 42.71
N PRO A 294 -52.80 -7.66 42.77
CA PRO A 294 -51.74 -7.53 41.76
C PRO A 294 -51.49 -8.75 40.87
N MET A 295 -51.37 -8.54 39.56
CA MET A 295 -50.45 -9.30 38.67
C MET A 295 -50.42 -8.69 37.26
N SER A 296 -49.23 -8.26 36.78
CA SER A 296 -48.85 -8.22 35.35
C SER A 296 -47.38 -7.82 35.17
N TYR A 297 -46.61 -8.65 34.47
CA TYR A 297 -45.24 -8.32 34.07
C TYR A 297 -45.24 -7.31 32.91
N CYS A 298 -44.53 -6.19 33.06
CA CYS A 298 -44.01 -5.46 31.90
C CYS A 298 -42.59 -5.97 31.60
N ALA A 299 -42.46 -6.77 30.54
CA ALA A 299 -41.18 -7.34 30.12
C ALA A 299 -40.24 -6.24 29.57
N TRP A 300 -39.15 -5.98 30.29
CA TRP A 300 -38.02 -5.20 29.76
C TRP A 300 -37.16 -6.10 28.88
N THR A 301 -37.05 -5.79 27.59
CA THR A 301 -36.05 -6.42 26.72
C THR A 301 -34.66 -5.86 27.06
N GLU A 302 -33.68 -6.71 27.32
CA GLU A 302 -32.37 -6.37 27.89
C GLU A 302 -31.63 -5.22 27.16
N GLY A 303 -31.80 -5.13 25.84
CA GLY A 303 -31.17 -4.10 25.00
C GLY A 303 -31.50 -2.65 25.38
N THR A 304 -32.62 -2.37 26.07
CA THR A 304 -32.94 -0.99 26.49
C THR A 304 -32.13 -0.47 27.67
N MET A 305 -31.62 -1.34 28.57
CA MET A 305 -30.72 -0.88 29.65
C MET A 305 -29.30 -0.68 29.14
N TRP A 306 -28.82 -1.59 28.28
CA TRP A 306 -27.47 -1.54 27.71
C TRP A 306 -27.22 -0.32 26.81
N ALA A 307 -28.25 0.17 26.10
CA ALA A 307 -28.15 1.41 25.34
C ALA A 307 -27.89 2.63 26.23
N TYR A 308 -28.46 2.65 27.44
CA TYR A 308 -28.30 3.76 28.39
C TYR A 308 -26.93 3.77 29.06
N SER A 309 -26.40 2.60 29.46
CA SER A 309 -25.06 2.50 30.06
C SER A 309 -23.96 2.82 29.06
N ALA A 310 -24.06 2.33 27.81
CA ALA A 310 -23.09 2.63 26.76
C ALA A 310 -23.06 4.14 26.41
N PHE A 311 -24.23 4.77 26.30
CA PHE A 311 -24.33 6.22 26.04
C PHE A 311 -23.79 7.05 27.23
N ALA A 312 -24.06 6.63 28.47
CA ALA A 312 -23.55 7.28 29.68
C ALA A 312 -22.04 7.09 29.93
N SER A 313 -21.37 6.12 29.28
CA SER A 313 -19.91 6.10 29.23
C SER A 313 -19.40 7.04 28.14
N PHE A 314 -19.93 6.93 26.92
CA PHE A 314 -19.53 7.75 25.77
C PHE A 314 -19.58 9.26 26.06
N CYS A 315 -20.56 9.74 26.83
CA CYS A 315 -20.68 11.15 27.22
C CYS A 315 -19.75 11.61 28.36
N ARG A 316 -18.98 10.72 29.01
CA ARG A 316 -17.90 11.11 29.95
C ARG A 316 -16.54 11.23 29.26
N ASP A 317 -16.30 10.36 28.27
CA ASP A 317 -14.95 10.14 27.74
C ASP A 317 -14.63 11.00 26.50
N TYR A 318 -15.62 11.71 25.92
CA TYR A 318 -15.45 12.55 24.72
C TYR A 318 -16.17 13.92 24.81
N GLN A 319 -15.40 15.00 24.85
CA GLN A 319 -15.89 16.35 24.49
C GLN A 319 -15.91 16.51 22.96
N ALA A 320 -17.01 16.11 22.32
CA ALA A 320 -17.16 16.14 20.86
C ALA A 320 -17.98 17.37 20.38
N GLU A 321 -17.31 18.36 19.80
CA GLU A 321 -17.93 19.65 19.43
C GLU A 321 -18.75 19.64 18.12
N SER A 322 -18.79 18.55 17.35
CA SER A 322 -19.42 18.53 16.03
C SER A 322 -20.42 17.39 15.77
N THR A 323 -21.52 17.72 15.09
CA THR A 323 -22.59 16.77 14.72
C THR A 323 -22.10 15.66 13.78
N GLN A 324 -21.06 15.92 12.99
CA GLN A 324 -20.45 14.95 12.05
C GLN A 324 -19.95 13.68 12.75
N GLN A 325 -19.26 13.83 13.88
CA GLN A 325 -18.64 12.72 14.62
C GLN A 325 -19.68 11.74 15.18
N ILE A 326 -20.81 12.27 15.68
CA ILE A 326 -21.94 11.49 16.22
C ILE A 326 -22.55 10.58 15.13
N ILE A 327 -22.69 11.09 13.90
CA ILE A 327 -23.26 10.32 12.78
C ILE A 327 -22.37 9.13 12.41
N VAL A 328 -21.04 9.30 12.42
CA VAL A 328 -20.08 8.23 12.13
C VAL A 328 -20.11 7.15 13.22
N ALA A 329 -20.17 7.53 14.49
CA ALA A 329 -20.24 6.58 15.61
C ALA A 329 -21.50 5.70 15.56
N VAL A 330 -22.68 6.31 15.39
CA VAL A 330 -23.97 5.59 15.29
C VAL A 330 -23.99 4.65 14.07
N SER A 331 -23.36 5.04 12.97
CA SER A 331 -23.24 4.21 11.76
C SER A 331 -22.39 2.96 12.00
N ARG A 332 -21.26 3.09 12.71
CA ARG A 332 -20.37 1.95 13.05
C ARG A 332 -21.05 0.92 13.96
N ILE A 333 -21.80 1.38 14.96
CA ILE A 333 -22.57 0.49 15.87
C ILE A 333 -23.65 -0.27 15.09
N SER A 334 -24.40 0.44 14.23
CA SER A 334 -25.46 -0.14 13.41
C SER A 334 -24.95 -1.27 12.51
N TYR A 335 -23.77 -1.08 11.89
CA TYR A 335 -23.17 -2.04 10.96
C TYR A 335 -22.71 -3.34 11.67
N ARG A 336 -22.13 -3.22 12.88
CA ARG A 336 -21.67 -4.37 13.67
C ARG A 336 -22.84 -5.30 14.05
N TYR A 337 -23.97 -4.72 14.48
CA TYR A 337 -25.15 -5.47 14.92
C TYR A 337 -25.92 -6.15 13.77
N SER A 338 -25.83 -5.65 12.54
CA SER A 338 -26.39 -6.35 11.37
C SER A 338 -25.67 -7.66 11.03
N GLY A 339 -24.39 -7.82 11.35
CA GLY A 339 -23.64 -9.05 11.09
C GLY A 339 -24.09 -10.22 11.98
N GLU A 340 -24.15 -10.00 13.29
CA GLU A 340 -24.47 -11.04 14.28
C GLU A 340 -25.87 -11.65 14.08
N ARG A 341 -26.85 -10.85 13.64
CA ARG A 341 -28.22 -11.32 13.40
C ARG A 341 -28.37 -12.21 12.17
N VAL A 342 -27.45 -12.12 11.19
CA VAL A 342 -27.39 -13.06 10.05
C VAL A 342 -26.76 -14.37 10.50
N PHE A 343 -25.63 -14.29 11.22
CA PHE A 343 -24.90 -15.47 11.70
C PHE A 343 -25.75 -16.35 12.63
N ASN A 344 -26.44 -15.75 13.61
CA ASN A 344 -27.31 -16.43 14.57
C ASN A 344 -28.68 -16.91 14.02
N ARG A 345 -28.90 -16.77 12.70
CA ARG A 345 -30.04 -17.34 11.98
C ARG A 345 -29.65 -18.51 11.07
N LEU A 346 -28.39 -18.60 10.62
CA LEU A 346 -27.89 -19.76 9.88
C LEU A 346 -27.66 -20.97 10.79
N ARG A 347 -27.03 -20.75 11.97
CA ARG A 347 -26.73 -21.79 12.98
C ARG A 347 -27.96 -22.40 13.69
N ARG A 348 -29.17 -22.24 13.15
CA ARG A 348 -30.43 -22.72 13.78
C ARG A 348 -31.24 -23.67 12.89
N ASN A 349 -30.66 -24.10 11.78
CA ASN A 349 -31.28 -25.01 10.81
C ASN A 349 -30.59 -26.40 10.73
N GLU A 350 -29.52 -26.64 11.49
CA GLU A 350 -28.77 -27.92 11.45
C GLU A 350 -29.07 -28.83 12.67
N ASP A 351 -29.44 -28.26 13.82
CA ASP A 351 -29.73 -29.00 15.07
C ASP A 351 -31.17 -29.56 15.13
N ASN A 352 -31.64 -30.29 14.11
CA ASN A 352 -33.02 -30.81 14.06
C ASN A 352 -33.14 -32.22 13.45
N SER A 353 -32.42 -33.20 14.01
CA SER A 353 -32.65 -34.62 13.74
C SER A 353 -32.26 -35.52 14.92
N GLU A 354 -33.11 -35.56 15.96
CA GLU A 354 -33.21 -36.72 16.85
C GLU A 354 -33.71 -37.93 16.03
N GLY A 355 -33.35 -39.19 16.29
CA GLY A 355 -32.46 -39.79 17.29
C GLY A 355 -32.80 -41.28 17.47
N ILE A 356 -31.88 -42.13 17.92
CA ILE A 356 -32.15 -43.50 18.43
C ILE A 356 -30.94 -44.03 19.23
N THR A 357 -31.20 -44.80 20.28
CA THR A 357 -30.23 -45.25 21.30
C THR A 357 -29.61 -46.63 21.05
N PRO A 358 -28.46 -46.98 21.67
CA PRO A 358 -27.61 -48.10 21.25
C PRO A 358 -27.87 -49.44 21.97
N HIS A 359 -27.31 -50.52 21.42
CA HIS A 359 -27.05 -51.80 22.11
C HIS A 359 -25.70 -52.42 21.67
N SER A 360 -25.16 -53.33 22.50
CA SER A 360 -23.84 -53.94 22.36
C SER A 360 -23.81 -55.19 21.45
N TRP A 361 -22.61 -55.67 21.08
CA TRP A 361 -22.06 -56.99 21.48
C TRP A 361 -20.78 -57.40 20.69
N TYR A 362 -19.69 -57.65 21.43
CA TYR A 362 -18.67 -58.71 21.28
C TYR A 362 -17.75 -58.92 20.03
N THR A 363 -16.45 -59.10 20.33
CA THR A 363 -15.40 -59.92 19.65
C THR A 363 -14.92 -59.58 18.22
N GLN A 364 -13.77 -60.05 17.69
CA GLN A 364 -12.39 -60.31 18.21
C GLN A 364 -11.49 -60.90 17.07
N SER A 365 -10.22 -60.50 16.97
CA SER A 365 -9.02 -61.35 16.69
C SER A 365 -8.04 -61.00 15.53
N LYS A 366 -6.72 -61.20 15.83
CA LYS A 366 -5.56 -61.65 14.99
C LYS A 366 -5.15 -60.80 13.74
N ARG A 367 -3.96 -60.16 13.68
CA ARG A 367 -2.57 -60.71 13.49
C ARG A 367 -2.45 -61.76 12.36
N HIS A 368 -1.46 -61.78 11.45
CA HIS A 368 -0.14 -61.12 11.38
C HIS A 368 0.42 -61.11 9.90
N PRO A 369 1.65 -60.61 9.60
CA PRO A 369 2.09 -60.26 8.23
C PRO A 369 2.88 -61.36 7.49
N ILE A 370 3.24 -61.09 6.22
CA ILE A 370 4.22 -61.85 5.40
C ILE A 370 5.27 -60.90 4.82
N MET A 371 6.53 -61.35 4.72
CA MET A 371 7.69 -60.63 4.20
C MET A 371 8.53 -61.59 3.34
N PHE A 372 9.04 -61.14 2.17
CA PHE A 372 10.00 -61.90 1.37
C PHE A 372 11.03 -60.97 0.68
N GLY A 373 12.31 -61.33 0.77
CA GLY A 373 13.36 -60.88 -0.15
C GLY A 373 13.53 -61.87 -1.32
N PHE A 374 14.57 -61.80 -2.17
CA PHE A 374 15.86 -61.12 -2.07
C PHE A 374 16.38 -60.72 -3.48
N LYS A 375 17.25 -59.69 -3.54
CA LYS A 375 18.45 -59.47 -4.41
C LYS A 375 18.51 -60.21 -5.79
N ARG A 376 19.00 -59.60 -6.89
CA ARG A 376 20.31 -58.92 -6.97
C ARG A 376 20.56 -58.24 -8.35
N ILE A 377 21.48 -57.26 -8.31
CA ILE A 377 22.29 -56.60 -9.37
C ILE A 377 21.82 -55.17 -9.72
N GLY A 378 22.78 -54.25 -9.92
CA GLY A 378 22.58 -52.80 -9.93
C GLY A 378 23.18 -52.06 -11.13
N ALA A 379 23.44 -50.75 -10.95
CA ALA A 379 23.37 -49.69 -11.96
C ALA A 379 21.90 -49.41 -12.39
N ILE A 380 21.45 -48.17 -12.60
CA ILE A 380 22.17 -46.90 -12.85
C ILE A 380 21.94 -45.86 -11.73
N LEU A 381 22.83 -44.87 -11.61
CA LEU A 381 22.80 -43.76 -10.64
C LEU A 381 21.95 -42.57 -11.11
N ALA A 382 21.53 -41.75 -10.14
CA ALA A 382 20.97 -40.40 -10.28
C ALA A 382 19.65 -40.24 -11.07
N GLY A 383 18.54 -40.00 -10.34
CA GLY A 383 17.32 -39.47 -10.96
C GLY A 383 15.99 -39.89 -10.31
N LEU A 384 15.77 -39.60 -9.02
CA LEU A 384 14.42 -39.54 -8.41
C LEU A 384 14.48 -38.98 -6.97
N SER A 385 14.32 -37.65 -6.84
CA SER A 385 14.19 -36.94 -5.55
C SER A 385 13.16 -35.82 -5.63
N SER A 386 12.08 -36.05 -6.39
CA SER A 386 11.15 -34.99 -6.82
C SER A 386 9.78 -35.58 -7.18
N LEU A 387 9.07 -36.13 -6.20
CA LEU A 387 7.64 -36.49 -6.31
C LEU A 387 6.96 -36.70 -4.94
N LEU A 388 6.92 -35.65 -4.12
CA LEU A 388 5.86 -35.48 -3.12
C LEU A 388 4.94 -34.35 -3.61
N ALA A 389 3.86 -34.73 -4.28
CA ALA A 389 2.87 -33.79 -4.76
C ALA A 389 2.02 -33.29 -3.58
N VAL A 390 2.23 -32.04 -3.16
CA VAL A 390 1.22 -31.32 -2.38
C VAL A 390 0.03 -31.06 -3.30
N ALA A 391 -1.07 -31.78 -3.07
CA ALA A 391 -2.31 -31.57 -3.80
C ALA A 391 -2.95 -30.24 -3.38
N ALA A 392 -2.57 -29.16 -4.07
CA ALA A 392 -3.19 -27.84 -3.91
C ALA A 392 -4.62 -27.87 -4.48
N ILE A 393 -5.58 -28.29 -3.66
CA ILE A 393 -7.01 -28.12 -3.91
C ILE A 393 -7.29 -26.60 -3.97
N PRO A 394 -8.07 -26.09 -4.94
CA PRO A 394 -8.43 -24.69 -4.98
C PRO A 394 -9.30 -24.34 -3.77
N LEU A 395 -8.73 -23.58 -2.83
CA LEU A 395 -9.45 -23.04 -1.67
C LEU A 395 -10.31 -21.86 -2.09
N GLU A 396 -11.55 -22.17 -2.45
CA GLU A 396 -12.58 -21.19 -2.76
C GLU A 396 -13.02 -20.44 -1.49
N ASN A 397 -13.21 -19.12 -1.60
CA ASN A 397 -13.77 -18.25 -0.55
C ASN A 397 -13.09 -18.26 0.83
N HIS A 398 -11.90 -17.67 0.93
CA HIS A 398 -11.47 -16.99 2.16
C HIS A 398 -11.22 -15.50 1.90
N ASN A 399 -11.68 -14.65 2.82
CA ASN A 399 -11.23 -13.26 2.88
C ASN A 399 -9.70 -13.26 3.05
N LEU A 400 -8.99 -12.56 2.16
CA LEU A 400 -7.55 -12.34 2.31
C LEU A 400 -7.30 -11.69 3.67
N THR A 401 -6.61 -12.43 4.56
CA THR A 401 -6.17 -11.92 5.86
C THR A 401 -5.27 -10.71 5.68
N ASP A 402 -5.27 -9.77 6.63
CA ASP A 402 -4.51 -8.52 6.49
C ASP A 402 -3.00 -8.75 6.34
N THR A 403 -2.48 -9.91 6.78
CA THR A 403 -1.14 -10.43 6.44
C THR A 403 -0.87 -10.44 4.92
N ALA A 404 -1.80 -10.97 4.12
CA ALA A 404 -1.67 -11.02 2.66
C ALA A 404 -1.81 -9.62 2.02
N ARG A 405 -2.35 -8.64 2.75
CA ARG A 405 -2.40 -7.23 2.33
C ARG A 405 -1.11 -6.49 2.70
N SER A 406 -0.50 -6.79 3.85
CA SER A 406 0.84 -6.32 4.24
C SER A 406 1.91 -6.69 3.20
N PHE A 407 1.88 -7.94 2.71
CA PHE A 407 2.81 -8.42 1.67
C PHE A 407 2.62 -7.80 0.27
N LEU A 408 1.55 -7.03 0.03
CA LEU A 408 1.22 -6.45 -1.29
C LEU A 408 1.30 -4.91 -1.32
N ILE A 409 1.74 -4.28 -0.23
CA ILE A 409 2.19 -2.88 -0.28
C ILE A 409 3.61 -2.87 -0.83
N THR A 410 3.81 -2.23 -1.98
CA THR A 410 5.15 -2.01 -2.53
C THR A 410 5.95 -1.09 -1.60
N ARG A 411 6.82 -1.68 -0.77
CA ARG A 411 7.71 -1.04 0.21
C ARG A 411 8.87 -0.28 -0.48
N ALA A 412 8.54 0.57 -1.43
CA ALA A 412 9.48 1.51 -2.03
C ALA A 412 9.72 2.68 -1.08
N ALA A 413 10.97 3.17 -1.01
CA ALA A 413 11.31 4.30 -0.15
C ALA A 413 10.46 5.54 -0.48
N PRO A 414 9.87 6.24 0.53
CA PRO A 414 8.94 7.34 0.30
C PRO A 414 9.44 8.37 -0.72
N SER A 415 8.57 8.79 -1.62
CA SER A 415 8.87 9.89 -2.56
C SER A 415 9.18 11.16 -1.78
N ALA A 416 10.21 11.90 -2.21
CA ALA A 416 10.61 13.14 -1.57
C ALA A 416 9.44 14.16 -1.49
N PRO A 417 9.29 14.91 -0.37
CA PRO A 417 10.21 14.99 0.76
C PRO A 417 10.11 13.80 1.74
N ARG A 418 11.27 13.42 2.25
CA ARG A 418 11.49 12.36 3.26
C ARG A 418 11.65 13.03 4.61
N TRP A 419 10.82 12.66 5.57
CA TRP A 419 10.86 13.18 6.93
C TRP A 419 11.24 12.01 7.83
N VAL A 420 12.51 11.99 8.25
CA VAL A 420 13.13 10.87 8.96
C VAL A 420 13.36 11.24 10.42
N ILE A 421 13.08 10.33 11.33
CA ILE A 421 13.39 10.45 12.76
C ILE A 421 14.04 9.18 13.27
N TYR A 422 15.07 9.35 14.10
CA TYR A 422 15.73 8.27 14.85
C TYR A 422 15.21 8.30 16.30
N SER A 423 15.28 7.18 16.99
CA SER A 423 14.94 7.06 18.41
C SER A 423 15.96 6.18 19.11
N ASP A 424 16.55 6.69 20.19
CA ASP A 424 17.46 5.94 21.06
C ASP A 424 17.14 6.17 22.54
N LYS A 425 16.82 7.42 22.91
CA LYS A 425 16.35 7.79 24.25
C LYS A 425 15.17 6.95 24.72
N TRP A 426 15.41 6.23 25.81
CA TRP A 426 14.40 5.48 26.55
C TRP A 426 13.23 6.36 27.02
N VAL A 427 12.01 6.06 26.56
CA VAL A 427 10.78 6.74 26.98
C VAL A 427 10.00 5.89 28.00
N SER A 428 9.75 6.46 29.18
CA SER A 428 9.18 5.71 30.30
C SER A 428 7.71 5.33 30.08
N GLY A 429 7.45 4.04 29.86
CA GLY A 429 6.10 3.49 29.69
C GLY A 429 5.67 3.26 28.24
N GLU A 430 6.53 3.58 27.28
CA GLU A 430 6.40 3.07 25.91
C GLU A 430 6.85 1.59 25.84
N THR A 431 6.59 0.90 24.74
CA THR A 431 6.99 -0.51 24.54
C THR A 431 7.10 -0.80 23.05
N GLY A 432 8.30 -0.64 22.52
CA GLY A 432 8.58 -0.50 21.08
C GLY A 432 8.22 0.89 20.55
N PRO A 433 8.12 1.06 19.22
CA PRO A 433 7.99 2.36 18.57
C PRO A 433 6.80 3.20 19.09
N PRO A 434 6.94 4.53 19.18
CA PRO A 434 5.93 5.45 19.74
C PRO A 434 4.64 5.48 18.91
N ALA A 435 3.58 6.07 19.48
CA ALA A 435 2.32 6.17 18.75
C ALA A 435 2.44 7.11 17.54
N VAL A 436 1.76 6.77 16.44
CA VAL A 436 1.78 7.54 15.18
C VAL A 436 1.20 8.95 15.28
N SER A 437 0.59 9.31 16.43
CA SER A 437 0.23 10.69 16.79
C SER A 437 1.46 11.54 17.12
N ASP A 438 2.43 10.94 17.79
CA ASP A 438 3.51 11.64 18.50
C ASP A 438 4.70 11.87 17.56
N ILE A 439 4.73 11.12 16.46
CA ILE A 439 5.57 11.31 15.25
C ILE A 439 4.74 11.72 14.02
N LYS A 440 3.55 12.31 14.20
CA LYS A 440 2.75 12.84 13.09
C LYS A 440 3.57 13.87 12.30
N GLY A 441 3.66 13.66 10.99
CA GLY A 441 4.39 14.52 10.06
C GLY A 441 5.74 13.97 9.59
N TYR A 442 6.21 12.89 10.21
CA TYR A 442 7.28 12.03 9.67
C TYR A 442 6.74 11.03 8.64
N ASN A 443 7.63 10.45 7.81
CA ASN A 443 7.29 9.33 6.91
C ASN A 443 8.35 8.20 6.89
N VAL A 444 9.45 8.33 7.65
CA VAL A 444 10.38 7.24 7.98
C VAL A 444 10.74 7.34 9.46
N PHE A 445 10.77 6.20 10.16
CA PHE A 445 11.20 6.07 11.55
C PHE A 445 12.30 5.00 11.64
N ALA A 446 13.41 5.31 12.28
CA ALA A 446 14.60 4.46 12.37
C ALA A 446 14.90 4.05 13.83
N LEU A 447 14.96 2.74 14.06
CA LEU A 447 15.32 2.14 15.35
C LEU A 447 16.85 2.13 15.53
N SER A 448 17.37 2.69 16.63
CA SER A 448 18.71 2.39 17.12
C SER A 448 18.76 0.96 17.70
N PHE A 449 19.86 0.21 17.69
CA PHE A 449 20.76 0.01 16.57
C PHE A 449 20.90 -1.49 16.29
N LEU A 450 21.21 -1.87 15.05
CA LEU A 450 21.68 -3.22 14.72
C LEU A 450 23.19 -3.18 14.47
N LEU A 451 23.95 -3.67 15.44
CA LEU A 451 25.41 -3.74 15.43
C LEU A 451 25.90 -5.07 14.83
N LEU A 452 27.21 -5.21 14.64
CA LEU A 452 27.84 -6.48 14.26
C LEU A 452 27.58 -7.61 15.28
N GLU A 453 27.48 -7.29 16.57
CA GLU A 453 27.25 -8.28 17.64
C GLU A 453 25.79 -8.71 17.76
N GLY A 454 24.84 -7.85 17.40
CA GLY A 454 23.41 -8.07 17.63
C GLY A 454 22.58 -6.79 17.55
N ALA A 455 21.29 -6.91 17.86
CA ALA A 455 20.43 -5.75 18.06
C ALA A 455 20.60 -5.23 19.48
N TYR A 456 20.66 -3.91 19.61
CA TYR A 456 20.72 -3.16 20.87
C TYR A 456 19.57 -2.13 20.90
N ASP A 457 19.32 -1.54 22.05
CA ASP A 457 18.43 -0.39 22.24
C ASP A 457 17.02 -0.61 21.65
N GLN A 458 16.50 0.31 20.83
CA GLN A 458 15.14 0.21 20.25
C GLN A 458 14.96 -1.01 19.30
N ALA A 459 16.05 -1.53 18.72
CA ALA A 459 16.07 -2.70 17.87
C ALA A 459 16.10 -3.98 18.71
N GLU A 460 16.76 -4.01 19.87
CA GLU A 460 16.61 -5.10 20.85
C GLU A 460 15.17 -5.13 21.37
N GLU A 461 14.64 -3.98 21.77
CA GLU A 461 13.25 -3.84 22.24
C GLU A 461 12.24 -4.35 21.20
N TRP A 462 12.43 -4.01 19.92
CA TRP A 462 11.63 -4.53 18.81
C TRP A 462 11.64 -6.07 18.72
N THR A 463 12.69 -6.76 19.17
CA THR A 463 12.72 -8.23 19.23
C THR A 463 11.81 -8.79 20.33
N THR A 464 11.71 -8.11 21.48
CA THR A 464 10.96 -8.57 22.67
C THR A 464 9.45 -8.70 22.43
N LEU A 465 8.93 -7.90 21.49
CA LEU A 465 7.54 -7.92 21.07
C LEU A 465 7.13 -9.29 20.50
N THR A 466 5.86 -9.65 20.62
CA THR A 466 5.31 -10.76 19.84
C THR A 466 5.16 -10.38 18.36
N ALA A 467 5.13 -11.39 17.48
CA ALA A 467 4.88 -11.17 16.05
C ALA A 467 3.51 -10.50 15.77
N ALA A 468 2.52 -10.70 16.65
CA ALA A 468 1.23 -10.00 16.59
C ALA A 468 1.39 -8.50 16.88
N GLN A 469 2.04 -8.13 18.00
CA GLN A 469 2.32 -6.73 18.33
C GLN A 469 3.11 -6.02 17.23
N ARG A 470 4.16 -6.66 16.68
CA ARG A 470 4.89 -6.13 15.52
C ARG A 470 3.96 -5.89 14.32
N SER A 471 3.12 -6.87 13.97
CA SER A 471 2.15 -6.72 12.87
C SER A 471 1.13 -5.59 13.10
N ASP A 472 0.67 -5.39 14.34
CA ASP A 472 -0.29 -4.33 14.69
C ASP A 472 0.36 -2.94 14.63
N ILE A 473 1.61 -2.80 15.11
CA ILE A 473 2.38 -1.55 15.00
C ILE A 473 2.71 -1.24 13.53
N LYS A 474 3.18 -2.23 12.76
CA LYS A 474 3.42 -2.12 11.31
C LYS A 474 2.17 -1.68 10.55
N SER A 475 0.99 -2.20 10.93
CA SER A 475 -0.30 -1.80 10.34
C SER A 475 -0.64 -0.33 10.64
N GLN A 476 -0.40 0.14 11.87
CA GLN A 476 -0.62 1.53 12.27
C GLN A 476 0.34 2.49 11.56
N TYR A 477 1.64 2.18 11.54
CA TYR A 477 2.67 2.95 10.82
C TYR A 477 2.36 3.02 9.32
N SER A 478 2.03 1.89 8.68
CA SER A 478 1.65 1.84 7.26
C SER A 478 0.37 2.64 6.98
N ALA A 479 -0.64 2.60 7.87
CA ALA A 479 -1.85 3.40 7.74
C ALA A 479 -1.63 4.92 7.95
N ALA A 480 -0.58 5.30 8.69
CA ALA A 480 -0.12 6.68 8.82
C ALA A 480 0.74 7.15 7.62
N GLY A 481 1.30 6.21 6.84
CA GLY A 481 2.22 6.48 5.73
C GLY A 481 3.69 6.54 6.17
N ILE A 482 4.03 5.91 7.29
CA ILE A 482 5.37 5.87 7.89
C ILE A 482 6.00 4.50 7.63
N SER A 483 7.22 4.48 7.08
CA SER A 483 8.06 3.27 7.00
C SER A 483 8.88 3.08 8.28
N LEU A 484 8.93 1.85 8.81
CA LEU A 484 9.70 1.50 10.00
C LEU A 484 10.95 0.72 9.60
N ILE A 485 12.13 1.31 9.82
CA ILE A 485 13.45 0.77 9.47
C ILE A 485 14.34 0.62 10.71
N VAL A 486 15.51 -0.01 10.57
CA VAL A 486 16.55 -0.08 11.60
C VAL A 486 17.82 0.61 11.14
N SER A 487 18.46 1.37 12.03
CA SER A 487 19.78 1.93 11.81
C SER A 487 20.85 0.87 12.08
N LEU A 488 21.81 0.72 11.17
CA LEU A 488 22.93 -0.20 11.28
C LEU A 488 24.17 0.56 11.77
N PHE A 489 24.91 -0.02 12.71
CA PHE A 489 26.10 0.57 13.35
C PHE A 489 25.78 1.75 14.31
N GLY A 490 26.14 2.98 13.99
CA GLY A 490 26.24 4.09 14.94
C GLY A 490 27.58 4.12 15.71
N SER A 491 27.82 5.21 16.47
CA SER A 491 29.11 5.59 17.07
C SER A 491 29.90 4.53 17.86
N THR A 492 29.25 3.45 18.32
CA THR A 492 29.89 2.38 19.11
C THR A 492 30.43 1.22 18.27
N ASP A 493 30.13 1.14 16.97
CA ASP A 493 30.58 0.05 16.10
C ASP A 493 31.46 0.55 14.95
N ALA A 494 32.62 -0.08 14.76
CA ALA A 494 33.67 0.33 13.85
C ALA A 494 34.04 -0.83 12.88
N PRO A 495 33.12 -1.21 11.97
CA PRO A 495 33.16 -2.51 11.28
C PRO A 495 34.34 -2.69 10.32
N THR A 496 34.97 -1.62 9.85
CA THR A 496 36.18 -1.71 9.00
C THR A 496 37.45 -1.80 9.84
N SER A 497 37.53 -1.03 10.92
CA SER A 497 38.65 -1.02 11.88
C SER A 497 38.73 -2.30 12.71
N THR A 498 37.60 -2.95 13.01
CA THR A 498 37.55 -4.29 13.62
C THR A 498 37.83 -5.43 12.62
N GLY A 499 37.83 -5.14 11.31
CA GLY A 499 38.12 -6.11 10.27
C GLY A 499 36.95 -7.07 9.96
N ALA A 500 35.71 -6.67 10.21
CA ALA A 500 34.54 -7.49 9.90
C ALA A 500 34.38 -7.68 8.37
N ASP A 501 33.92 -8.85 7.93
CA ASP A 501 33.66 -9.10 6.52
C ASP A 501 32.36 -8.40 6.05
N PRO A 502 32.40 -7.53 5.03
CA PRO A 502 31.23 -6.76 4.60
C PRO A 502 30.13 -7.61 3.97
N ILE A 503 30.46 -8.78 3.42
CA ILE A 503 29.49 -9.69 2.80
C ILE A 503 28.75 -10.47 3.89
N ALA A 504 29.47 -10.97 4.90
CA ALA A 504 28.90 -11.63 6.07
C ALA A 504 28.02 -10.66 6.89
N ALA A 505 28.52 -9.46 7.20
CA ALA A 505 27.76 -8.45 7.93
C ALA A 505 26.44 -8.09 7.22
N ALA A 506 26.49 -7.79 5.91
CA ALA A 506 25.31 -7.48 5.12
C ALA A 506 24.30 -8.65 5.08
N ASN A 507 24.77 -9.89 5.00
CA ASN A 507 23.89 -11.07 5.02
C ASN A 507 23.21 -11.26 6.38
N THR A 508 23.94 -11.12 7.49
CA THR A 508 23.39 -11.21 8.85
C THR A 508 22.35 -10.12 9.10
N MET A 509 22.69 -8.86 8.80
CA MET A 509 21.81 -7.71 9.02
C MET A 509 20.56 -7.80 8.14
N ALA A 510 20.69 -8.15 6.87
CA ALA A 510 19.53 -8.34 5.98
C ALA A 510 18.67 -9.56 6.35
N ALA A 511 19.23 -10.59 6.99
CA ALA A 511 18.44 -11.70 7.54
C ALA A 511 17.62 -11.25 8.75
N TRP A 512 18.21 -10.45 9.65
CA TRP A 512 17.52 -9.87 10.82
C TRP A 512 16.35 -8.96 10.39
N VAL A 513 16.58 -8.07 9.42
CA VAL A 513 15.55 -7.17 8.84
C VAL A 513 14.34 -7.95 8.31
N LYS A 514 14.58 -9.09 7.65
CA LYS A 514 13.52 -9.99 7.15
C LYS A 514 12.83 -10.77 8.28
N GLN A 515 13.57 -11.19 9.30
CA GLN A 515 13.04 -11.92 10.45
C GLN A 515 12.09 -11.06 11.30
N TYR A 516 12.35 -9.76 11.41
CA TYR A 516 11.59 -8.81 12.23
C TYR A 516 10.66 -7.87 11.43
N ASP A 517 10.41 -8.20 10.16
CA ASP A 517 9.48 -7.52 9.22
C ASP A 517 9.64 -5.99 9.13
N LEU A 518 10.87 -5.50 9.01
CA LEU A 518 11.13 -4.07 8.79
C LEU A 518 11.03 -3.68 7.31
N ASP A 519 10.85 -2.39 7.05
CA ASP A 519 10.72 -1.84 5.69
C ASP A 519 12.06 -1.56 5.01
N GLY A 520 13.18 -1.75 5.73
CA GLY A 520 14.52 -1.50 5.23
C GLY A 520 15.51 -1.17 6.33
N VAL A 521 16.60 -0.51 5.93
CA VAL A 521 17.73 -0.13 6.80
C VAL A 521 18.21 1.29 6.51
N ASP A 522 18.85 1.89 7.52
CA ASP A 522 19.79 3.00 7.34
C ASP A 522 21.21 2.53 7.70
N VAL A 523 22.22 3.00 6.98
CA VAL A 523 23.63 2.66 7.23
C VAL A 523 24.34 3.83 7.91
N ASP A 524 24.31 3.83 9.24
CA ASP A 524 24.88 4.85 10.11
C ASP A 524 26.34 4.51 10.46
N TYR A 525 27.15 4.36 9.41
CA TYR A 525 28.55 3.97 9.54
C TYR A 525 29.36 5.13 10.16
N GLU A 526 29.84 4.96 11.40
CA GLU A 526 30.63 5.95 12.14
C GLU A 526 32.11 5.53 12.35
N ASP A 527 32.68 4.70 11.47
CA ASP A 527 34.10 4.29 11.55
C ASP A 527 35.05 5.41 11.08
N PHE A 528 35.15 6.47 11.89
CA PHE A 528 36.05 7.61 11.68
C PHE A 528 37.51 7.17 11.54
N ASN A 529 37.94 6.10 12.22
CA ASN A 529 39.31 5.62 12.14
C ASN A 529 39.63 5.10 10.73
N ALA A 530 38.74 4.30 10.14
CA ALA A 530 38.93 3.78 8.79
C ALA A 530 38.85 4.88 7.71
N ILE A 531 37.94 5.87 7.85
CA ILE A 531 37.87 7.00 6.91
C ILE A 531 39.09 7.93 7.05
N ASN A 532 39.52 8.25 8.29
CA ASN A 532 40.66 9.13 8.54
C ASN A 532 42.01 8.49 8.16
N ALA A 533 42.11 7.15 8.17
CA ALA A 533 43.28 6.43 7.64
C ALA A 533 43.52 6.72 6.15
N GLY A 534 42.46 7.00 5.39
CA GLY A 534 42.56 7.48 4.01
C GLY A 534 43.19 6.50 3.03
N ASP A 535 43.17 5.20 3.31
CA ASP A 535 43.79 4.15 2.48
C ASP A 535 42.81 3.45 1.53
N GLY A 536 41.56 3.93 1.48
CA GLY A 536 40.50 3.41 0.61
C GLY A 536 39.72 2.21 1.17
N LYS A 537 40.10 1.67 2.36
CA LYS A 537 39.43 0.48 2.93
C LYS A 537 38.00 0.77 3.37
N ALA A 538 37.73 1.90 3.99
CA ALA A 538 36.38 2.28 4.41
C ALA A 538 35.42 2.34 3.22
N GLU A 539 35.85 2.97 2.12
CA GLU A 539 35.04 3.07 0.91
C GLU A 539 34.88 1.70 0.21
N ALA A 540 35.92 0.87 0.18
CA ALA A 540 35.83 -0.49 -0.38
C ALA A 540 34.89 -1.41 0.44
N TRP A 541 34.96 -1.30 1.76
CA TRP A 541 34.09 -2.02 2.70
C TRP A 541 32.63 -1.60 2.52
N LEU A 542 32.35 -0.29 2.57
CA LEU A 542 31.01 0.28 2.37
C LEU A 542 30.43 -0.09 0.99
N VAL A 543 31.23 -0.06 -0.07
CA VAL A 543 30.79 -0.46 -1.42
C VAL A 543 30.38 -1.94 -1.45
N SER A 544 31.20 -2.84 -0.90
CA SER A 544 30.91 -4.28 -0.87
C SER A 544 29.70 -4.60 0.01
N PHE A 545 29.59 -3.94 1.17
CA PHE A 545 28.47 -4.06 2.11
C PHE A 545 27.16 -3.59 1.48
N THR A 546 27.15 -2.41 0.85
CA THR A 546 25.95 -1.83 0.19
C THR A 546 25.51 -2.67 -1.01
N GLN A 547 26.46 -3.18 -1.81
CA GLN A 547 26.16 -4.09 -2.91
C GLN A 547 25.52 -5.38 -2.39
N GLN A 548 26.11 -6.01 -1.36
CA GLN A 548 25.56 -7.25 -0.80
C GLN A 548 24.19 -7.01 -0.15
N LEU A 549 24.02 -5.93 0.62
CA LEU A 549 22.72 -5.54 1.18
C LEU A 549 21.65 -5.46 0.07
N ARG A 550 21.94 -4.86 -1.09
CA ARG A 550 20.97 -4.82 -2.20
C ARG A 550 20.71 -6.16 -2.90
N THR A 551 21.61 -7.14 -2.82
CA THR A 551 21.25 -8.52 -3.23
C THR A 551 20.19 -9.14 -2.31
N GLN A 552 20.13 -8.68 -1.05
CA GLN A 552 19.24 -9.23 -0.02
C GLN A 552 17.96 -8.40 0.17
N LEU A 553 18.07 -7.08 0.09
CA LEU A 553 17.04 -6.07 0.36
C LEU A 553 16.78 -5.29 -0.94
N LEU A 554 16.05 -5.95 -1.84
CA LEU A 554 15.81 -5.49 -3.22
C LEU A 554 15.25 -4.05 -3.26
N GLN A 555 15.81 -3.22 -4.13
CA GLN A 555 15.36 -1.84 -4.33
C GLN A 555 13.89 -1.80 -4.76
N GLY A 556 13.12 -0.83 -4.26
CA GLY A 556 11.67 -0.77 -4.44
C GLY A 556 10.85 -1.76 -3.56
N THR A 557 11.51 -2.70 -2.88
CA THR A 557 10.90 -3.61 -1.88
C THR A 557 11.45 -3.36 -0.46
N TYR A 558 12.61 -2.73 -0.34
CA TYR A 558 13.18 -2.29 0.92
C TYR A 558 13.87 -0.93 0.77
N ILE A 559 13.82 -0.13 1.82
CA ILE A 559 14.62 1.09 1.98
C ILE A 559 16.08 0.72 2.26
N LEU A 560 17.02 1.43 1.64
CA LEU A 560 18.43 1.45 2.07
C LEU A 560 18.92 2.90 2.00
N THR A 561 19.08 3.53 3.15
CA THR A 561 19.66 4.88 3.29
C THR A 561 21.03 4.81 3.96
N HIS A 562 21.76 5.92 4.01
CA HIS A 562 23.01 6.04 4.79
C HIS A 562 23.00 7.35 5.58
N ALA A 563 23.68 7.41 6.72
CA ALA A 563 23.82 8.63 7.53
C ALA A 563 25.26 9.22 7.59
N PRO A 564 25.92 9.49 6.45
CA PRO A 564 27.28 10.03 6.47
C PRO A 564 27.36 11.44 7.06
N VAL A 565 28.41 11.70 7.83
CA VAL A 565 28.74 13.08 8.20
C VAL A 565 29.17 13.89 6.95
N ALA A 566 28.63 15.10 6.81
CA ALA A 566 28.87 16.07 5.75
C ALA A 566 30.37 16.31 5.45
N PRO A 567 31.29 16.37 6.44
CA PRO A 567 32.72 16.40 6.19
C PRO A 567 33.24 15.34 5.21
N TRP A 568 32.67 14.12 5.20
CA TRP A 568 33.10 13.02 4.32
C TRP A 568 32.76 13.20 2.84
N PHE A 569 32.07 14.29 2.47
CA PHE A 569 31.93 14.72 1.09
C PHE A 569 32.99 15.75 0.66
N SER A 570 33.90 16.17 1.54
CA SER A 570 34.94 17.15 1.22
C SER A 570 36.00 16.58 0.25
N PRO A 571 36.14 17.06 -1.00
CA PRO A 571 37.03 16.45 -1.98
C PRO A 571 38.51 16.55 -1.57
N GLY A 572 39.22 15.42 -1.62
CA GLY A 572 40.67 15.36 -1.32
C GLY A 572 41.05 15.70 0.12
N LYS A 573 40.08 15.71 1.06
CA LYS A 573 40.31 16.03 2.48
C LYS A 573 40.87 14.85 3.27
N PHE A 574 40.45 13.64 2.91
CA PHE A 574 40.95 12.36 3.41
C PHE A 574 41.90 11.80 2.35
N GLY A 575 42.75 10.81 2.70
CA GLY A 575 43.64 10.18 1.72
C GLY A 575 42.90 9.45 0.60
N GLY A 576 41.70 8.95 0.92
CA GLY A 576 40.71 8.41 -0.01
C GLY A 576 39.61 9.43 -0.35
N GLY A 577 38.72 9.04 -1.26
CA GLY A 577 37.60 9.89 -1.69
C GLY A 577 36.35 9.81 -0.81
N ALA A 578 36.39 9.04 0.28
CA ALA A 578 35.34 8.94 1.30
C ALA A 578 33.93 8.76 0.69
N TYR A 579 32.92 9.51 1.15
CA TYR A 579 31.54 9.30 0.68
C TYR A 579 31.29 9.77 -0.77
N LEU A 580 32.17 10.56 -1.38
CA LEU A 580 32.14 10.78 -2.83
C LEU A 580 32.53 9.51 -3.61
N THR A 581 33.53 8.76 -3.14
CA THR A 581 33.84 7.43 -3.71
C THR A 581 32.66 6.49 -3.54
N VAL A 582 32.08 6.39 -2.35
CA VAL A 582 30.92 5.52 -2.07
C VAL A 582 29.75 5.90 -2.99
N ASN A 583 29.38 7.17 -3.08
CA ASN A 583 28.35 7.66 -4.01
C ASN A 583 28.69 7.32 -5.48
N SER A 584 29.94 7.47 -5.92
CA SER A 584 30.35 7.15 -7.31
C SER A 584 30.25 5.65 -7.67
N LYS A 585 30.24 4.76 -6.67
CA LYS A 585 30.25 3.30 -6.85
C LYS A 585 28.89 2.64 -6.56
N VAL A 586 28.16 3.14 -5.56
CA VAL A 586 26.89 2.57 -5.07
C VAL A 586 25.79 3.61 -4.81
N GLY A 587 26.03 4.91 -5.08
CA GLY A 587 25.04 5.97 -4.87
C GLY A 587 23.76 5.84 -5.70
N SER A 588 23.74 5.01 -6.74
CA SER A 588 22.51 4.59 -7.44
C SER A 588 21.62 3.70 -6.55
N LEU A 589 22.22 2.80 -5.77
CA LEU A 589 21.60 1.80 -4.90
C LEU A 589 21.03 2.37 -3.59
N ILE A 590 21.57 3.50 -3.14
CA ILE A 590 21.16 4.20 -1.90
C ILE A 590 19.94 5.09 -2.19
N ASP A 591 18.88 5.04 -1.38
CA ASP A 591 17.65 5.79 -1.65
C ASP A 591 17.75 7.28 -1.27
N CYS A 592 18.42 7.59 -0.16
CA CYS A 592 18.93 8.91 0.21
C CYS A 592 20.07 8.81 1.24
N SER A 593 20.80 9.91 1.42
CA SER A 593 21.85 10.08 2.42
C SER A 593 21.56 11.33 3.27
N THR A 594 21.79 11.24 4.57
CA THR A 594 21.65 12.36 5.52
C THR A 594 23.02 13.08 5.70
N THR A 595 23.07 14.21 6.44
CA THR A 595 24.31 15.00 6.62
C THR A 595 24.36 15.82 7.94
N GLY A 596 25.49 15.82 8.64
CA GLY A 596 25.87 16.66 9.81
C GLY A 596 27.41 16.69 9.99
N THR A 597 28.11 17.41 10.86
CA THR A 597 27.80 18.21 12.05
C THR A 597 28.88 19.31 12.22
N SER A 598 28.93 20.01 13.36
CA SER A 598 29.88 21.07 13.77
C SER A 598 29.86 22.40 13.01
N GLU A 599 29.86 22.38 11.69
CA GLU A 599 29.53 23.53 10.87
C GLU A 599 28.01 23.57 10.64
N TYR A 600 27.55 24.25 9.59
CA TYR A 600 26.15 24.18 9.14
C TYR A 600 25.09 24.73 10.14
N THR A 601 25.49 25.55 11.12
CA THR A 601 24.60 26.12 12.16
C THR A 601 23.77 27.32 11.69
N ASP A 602 24.03 27.85 10.49
CA ASP A 602 23.20 28.82 9.79
C ASP A 602 22.92 28.37 8.34
N CYS A 603 21.99 29.03 7.64
CA CYS A 603 21.60 28.63 6.29
C CYS A 603 22.70 28.83 5.24
N ASN A 604 23.66 29.74 5.42
CA ASN A 604 24.76 29.89 4.48
C ASN A 604 25.76 28.73 4.64
N GLY A 605 26.14 28.43 5.90
CA GLY A 605 26.97 27.27 6.23
C GLY A 605 26.35 25.96 5.74
N LEU A 606 25.06 25.75 6.05
CA LEU A 606 24.33 24.53 5.73
C LEU A 606 24.12 24.34 4.23
N LEU A 607 23.76 25.41 3.50
CA LEU A 607 23.31 25.29 2.12
C LEU A 607 24.42 25.57 1.11
N THR A 608 25.20 26.62 1.28
CA THR A 608 25.96 27.25 0.18
C THR A 608 27.46 27.38 0.38
N THR A 609 27.98 27.40 1.61
CA THR A 609 29.41 27.66 1.86
C THR A 609 29.87 27.02 3.17
N SER A 610 30.45 25.82 3.07
CA SER A 610 31.22 25.24 4.18
C SER A 610 32.56 25.96 4.40
N SER A 611 33.23 25.68 5.52
CA SER A 611 34.51 26.32 5.85
C SER A 611 35.70 25.74 5.08
N SER A 612 36.87 26.36 5.26
CA SER A 612 38.16 25.83 4.82
C SER A 612 38.59 24.53 5.53
N THR A 613 37.96 24.17 6.65
CA THR A 613 38.21 22.90 7.35
C THR A 613 37.62 21.75 6.56
N TRP A 614 36.37 21.88 6.10
CA TRP A 614 35.61 20.86 5.38
C TRP A 614 35.13 21.40 4.03
N PRO A 615 36.04 21.61 3.05
CA PRO A 615 35.70 22.33 1.81
C PRO A 615 34.69 21.56 0.95
N GLN A 616 33.68 22.28 0.43
CA GLN A 616 32.60 21.78 -0.44
C GLN A 616 31.59 20.83 0.23
N SER A 617 31.47 20.87 1.56
CA SER A 617 30.55 20.01 2.34
C SER A 617 29.17 20.63 2.65
N ALA A 618 28.84 21.83 2.15
CA ALA A 618 27.48 22.36 2.24
C ALA A 618 26.55 21.73 1.19
N LEU A 619 25.23 21.70 1.43
CA LEU A 619 24.24 20.95 0.62
C LEU A 619 24.38 21.13 -0.90
N PHE A 620 24.45 22.37 -1.40
CA PHE A 620 24.57 22.66 -2.83
C PHE A 620 26.00 22.47 -3.36
N GLN A 621 27.01 22.42 -2.49
CA GLN A 621 28.39 22.10 -2.85
C GLN A 621 28.57 20.58 -3.02
N ILE A 622 28.07 19.77 -2.08
CA ILE A 622 28.00 18.30 -2.19
C ILE A 622 27.26 17.90 -3.48
N ALA A 623 26.18 18.63 -3.82
CA ALA A 623 25.47 18.42 -5.07
C ALA A 623 26.30 18.74 -6.31
N ALA A 624 27.08 19.83 -6.29
CA ALA A 624 28.02 20.17 -7.36
C ALA A 624 29.18 19.15 -7.47
N SER A 625 29.55 18.48 -6.37
CA SER A 625 30.48 17.34 -6.36
C SER A 625 29.89 16.02 -6.89
N GLY A 626 28.63 16.00 -7.34
CA GLY A 626 28.02 14.89 -8.08
C GLY A 626 27.05 14.00 -7.30
N VAL A 627 26.60 14.41 -6.11
CA VAL A 627 25.50 13.71 -5.40
C VAL A 627 24.15 14.33 -5.81
N PRO A 628 23.15 13.55 -6.27
CA PRO A 628 21.88 14.14 -6.72
C PRO A 628 21.11 14.83 -5.59
N LEU A 629 20.65 16.07 -5.79
CA LEU A 629 19.95 16.88 -4.77
C LEU A 629 18.75 16.16 -4.13
N GLN A 630 18.02 15.36 -4.90
CA GLN A 630 16.87 14.57 -4.44
C GLN A 630 17.24 13.39 -3.52
N LYS A 631 18.53 13.10 -3.36
CA LYS A 631 19.07 12.11 -2.41
C LYS A 631 19.71 12.73 -1.18
N LEU A 632 19.93 14.05 -1.11
CA LEU A 632 20.60 14.71 0.01
C LEU A 632 19.60 15.22 1.05
N VAL A 633 19.31 14.43 2.08
CA VAL A 633 18.47 14.81 3.23
C VAL A 633 19.30 15.63 4.23
N ILE A 634 18.73 16.69 4.78
CA ILE A 634 19.39 17.54 5.79
C ILE A 634 19.27 16.84 7.16
N GLY A 635 20.38 16.48 7.81
CA GLY A 635 20.37 15.95 9.17
C GLY A 635 20.56 17.03 10.23
N LYS A 636 19.86 16.95 11.37
CA LYS A 636 20.03 17.84 12.52
C LYS A 636 19.78 17.14 13.86
N PRO A 637 20.41 17.59 14.96
CA PRO A 637 19.95 17.23 16.30
C PRO A 637 18.66 17.99 16.65
N ALA A 638 17.79 17.40 17.46
CA ALA A 638 16.49 17.95 17.86
C ALA A 638 16.65 19.17 18.77
N THR A 639 17.61 19.09 19.69
CA THR A 639 18.00 20.08 20.69
C THR A 639 19.52 20.32 20.65
N SER A 640 20.03 21.21 21.51
CA SER A 640 21.47 21.39 21.73
C SER A 640 22.11 20.35 22.66
N GLY A 641 21.35 19.38 23.18
CA GLY A 641 21.86 18.29 24.00
C GLY A 641 22.22 17.02 23.21
N ASP A 642 21.61 16.83 22.04
CA ASP A 642 21.61 15.53 21.34
C ASP A 642 22.78 15.39 20.35
N ALA A 643 23.55 16.46 20.16
CA ALA A 643 24.85 16.43 19.53
C ALA A 643 25.73 17.53 20.10
N ASN A 644 27.05 17.32 20.11
CA ASN A 644 28.04 18.27 20.62
C ASN A 644 28.04 19.65 19.91
N ASN A 645 27.32 19.79 18.78
CA ASN A 645 27.30 20.96 17.89
C ASN A 645 26.27 20.75 16.74
N GLY A 646 26.23 21.66 15.77
CA GLY A 646 25.41 21.52 14.55
C GLY A 646 23.90 21.80 14.70
N TYR A 647 23.41 21.91 15.95
CA TYR A 647 22.03 22.30 16.27
C TYR A 647 21.57 23.61 15.62
N MET A 648 20.28 23.65 15.28
CA MET A 648 19.56 24.84 14.82
C MET A 648 18.17 24.82 15.44
N SER A 649 17.64 25.98 15.85
CA SER A 649 16.23 26.05 16.27
C SER A 649 15.30 25.71 15.11
N THR A 650 14.14 25.13 15.40
CA THR A 650 13.15 24.72 14.38
C THR A 650 12.78 25.86 13.43
N SER A 651 12.68 27.10 13.94
CA SER A 651 12.42 28.30 13.15
C SER A 651 13.58 28.67 12.20
N ALA A 652 14.83 28.51 12.63
CA ALA A 652 15.99 28.75 11.78
C ALA A 652 16.12 27.64 10.71
N LEU A 653 15.89 26.38 11.10
CA LEU A 653 15.91 25.25 10.17
C LEU A 653 14.80 25.40 9.11
N ALA A 654 13.58 25.80 9.49
CA ALA A 654 12.49 26.07 8.56
C ALA A 654 12.86 27.11 7.49
N GLN A 655 13.54 28.20 7.89
CA GLN A 655 14.05 29.21 6.95
C GLN A 655 15.11 28.64 6.00
N CYS A 656 15.96 27.73 6.46
CA CYS A 656 16.93 27.07 5.58
C CYS A 656 16.26 26.06 4.64
N VAL A 657 15.26 25.32 5.10
CA VAL A 657 14.46 24.39 4.27
C VAL A 657 13.68 25.16 3.19
N GLU A 658 13.16 26.35 3.50
CA GLU A 658 12.55 27.28 2.53
C GLU A 658 13.58 27.77 1.49
N GLN A 659 14.75 28.27 1.93
CA GLN A 659 15.84 28.71 1.04
C GLN A 659 16.43 27.58 0.19
N ALA A 660 16.42 26.35 0.69
CA ALA A 660 16.80 25.16 -0.09
C ALA A 660 15.75 24.87 -1.16
N LYS A 661 14.46 24.90 -0.78
CA LYS A 661 13.33 24.69 -1.70
C LYS A 661 13.27 25.75 -2.81
N SER A 662 13.52 27.02 -2.50
CA SER A 662 13.58 28.09 -3.51
C SER A 662 14.75 27.93 -4.50
N LYS A 663 15.75 27.10 -4.17
CA LYS A 663 16.89 26.73 -5.02
C LYS A 663 16.73 25.34 -5.67
N GLY A 664 15.52 24.76 -5.65
CA GLY A 664 15.19 23.52 -6.35
C GLY A 664 15.47 22.22 -5.61
N TRP A 665 15.91 22.28 -4.34
CA TRP A 665 16.04 21.10 -3.49
C TRP A 665 14.69 20.68 -2.89
N SER A 666 14.48 19.39 -2.64
CA SER A 666 13.23 18.88 -2.05
C SER A 666 13.34 17.57 -1.28
N ALA A 667 14.56 17.11 -0.93
CA ALA A 667 14.75 15.78 -0.39
C ALA A 667 14.13 15.56 1.01
N GLY A 668 14.08 16.60 1.85
CA GLY A 668 13.50 16.56 3.21
C GLY A 668 14.52 16.59 4.34
N VAL A 669 14.07 16.37 5.58
CA VAL A 669 14.87 16.52 6.81
C VAL A 669 14.88 15.21 7.61
N MET A 670 16.06 14.89 8.15
CA MET A 670 16.30 13.88 9.18
C MET A 670 16.56 14.57 10.52
N VAL A 671 16.13 13.94 11.61
CA VAL A 671 16.47 14.40 12.96
C VAL A 671 16.85 13.27 13.92
N TRP A 672 17.87 13.55 14.73
CA TRP A 672 18.24 12.83 15.94
C TRP A 672 17.80 13.68 17.15
N GLU A 673 16.74 13.38 17.89
CA GLU A 673 15.98 12.13 17.95
C GLU A 673 14.61 12.34 18.60
N PHE A 674 13.77 11.31 18.57
CA PHE A 674 12.61 11.16 19.44
C PHE A 674 13.06 10.94 20.91
N PRO A 675 12.36 11.45 21.95
CA PRO A 675 11.09 12.18 21.92
C PRO A 675 11.18 13.69 21.66
N ASP A 676 12.38 14.29 21.74
CA ASP A 676 12.55 15.74 21.62
C ASP A 676 12.12 16.29 20.24
N ALA A 677 12.26 15.47 19.20
CA ALA A 677 11.72 15.73 17.86
C ALA A 677 10.30 15.17 17.62
N SER A 678 9.41 15.24 18.61
CA SER A 678 7.99 14.92 18.45
C SER A 678 7.28 15.73 17.34
N ALA A 679 6.03 15.40 17.02
CA ALA A 679 5.22 15.98 15.94
C ALA A 679 5.26 17.52 15.85
N SER A 680 5.28 18.24 16.98
CA SER A 680 5.39 19.71 17.00
C SER A 680 6.72 20.25 16.48
N TRP A 681 7.81 19.47 16.57
CA TRP A 681 9.12 19.81 16.02
C TRP A 681 9.08 19.78 14.50
N ILE A 682 8.56 18.69 13.91
CA ILE A 682 8.51 18.54 12.44
C ILE A 682 7.47 19.46 11.79
N GLU A 683 6.35 19.72 12.45
CA GLU A 683 5.39 20.76 12.06
C GLU A 683 6.08 22.13 12.00
N SER A 684 6.85 22.50 13.04
CA SER A 684 7.60 23.76 13.09
C SER A 684 8.65 23.85 11.97
N VAL A 685 9.43 22.79 11.74
CA VAL A 685 10.50 22.75 10.71
C VAL A 685 9.92 22.78 9.29
N ARG A 686 8.75 22.19 9.08
CA ARG A 686 8.08 22.16 7.78
C ARG A 686 7.29 23.42 7.47
N SER A 687 6.85 24.17 8.48
CA SER A 687 5.90 25.30 8.39
C SER A 687 6.05 26.23 7.17
N LEU A 688 7.26 26.71 6.87
CA LEU A 688 7.50 27.67 5.76
C LEU A 688 7.54 27.02 4.37
N ALA A 689 7.96 25.75 4.29
CA ALA A 689 8.38 25.13 3.03
C ALA A 689 7.52 23.94 2.61
N PHE A 690 6.98 23.17 3.55
CA PHE A 690 6.19 21.96 3.32
C PHE A 690 5.06 21.81 4.37
N PRO A 691 4.20 22.83 4.58
CA PRO A 691 3.11 22.80 5.54
C PRO A 691 2.14 21.61 5.33
N GLU A 692 1.34 21.30 6.35
CA GLU A 692 0.32 20.23 6.35
C GLU A 692 -1.08 20.70 5.92
#